data_AF-A0A7X8PJC5-F1
#
_entry.id   AF-A0A7X8PJC5-F1
#
_cell.length_a   1.000
_cell.length_b   1.000
_cell.length_c   1.000
_cell.angle_alpha   90.00
_cell.angle_beta   90.00
_cell.angle_gamma   90.00
#
_symmetry.space_group_name_H-M   'P 1'
#
loop_
_entity.id
_entity.type
_entity.pdbx_description
1 polymer ?
#
loop_
_entity_poly.entity_id
_entity_poly.type
_entity_poly.pdbx_seq_one_letter_code
_entity_poly.pdbx_strand_id
1 'polypeptide(L)'
;MSAAGNRALVGCLHGVGLSYGKTRALEKVTLDLPAGQMLGLIGPDGVGKSSLLSLIAGARVVQEGLITVLDGDIADAKHRERTSPRIAYMPQGLGKNLYPTLSVFENIDFFARLFGQDTAERRQRIGSLLKDTGLSAFADRAVGKLSGGMKQKLSLCCALIHDPDLLILDEPTTGVDPLSRRQFWDLIAAIRTGRPGMSVIVATAYMEEAANFDWLVAMDAGRVLATGSPADLLERTGTTNLDAAFIALLPEERRIGHVDVHIPARSSTSGSEPAIEAEHLTMRFGDFTAVDDVNLSIARGEIFGFLGSNGCGKTTTMKMLTGLLPASVGTARLNGQEIDAANMEVRRRVGYMSQAFSLYSELTVRQNLELHARLFSVDASVIPDRMREMVRRCDLADVIDTLPDALPLGIRQRLSLAVAMIHGPDILILDEPTSGVDPIARDKFWQILSDLSRNDNVTIFVSTHFMNEAALCDRISLMHAGRILVTDSPAAIVESRSAESLQDAFIAYLEDAIGGDANLAIASTAPAAGPEASDLKFHATDDRSQRLFSFNRMFAYSRREALELQRDPIRATLAILGSVILMFVIGYGINLDVENLSFAVLDRDQTMISQDYVLQIAGSRYFSEKPPIVDYDDMDRRMRNGELTMAVEIPPAFGRDVSRGRNVQIGVWIDGAMPSRAETILGYVQGVHAQWLAQRVQDASSSATSSTGAFQLEVRYRYNPDVKSLVAMVPGVIPLLLLMIPAMLAALSVVREKELGSIINFYTTPVSRFEFLLGKQLPYIALGMLNFAMLTAFAVFIFAVPFTGSLLTFALAAILYVTVATSMGLLISTFMSSQIAAIFGTVLATVIPASQYSGITDPVSSLRGAGAFIGRIYPATHFVTISRGTFSKGLGLADLAGSFFPLILAVPVVMMLGVLLLSKQER
;
A
#
# COMPACT_ATOMS: atom_id res chain seq x y z
N MET A 1 51.12 -11.59 9.88
CA MET A 1 51.03 -13.07 9.80
C MET A 1 51.27 -13.64 11.19
N SER A 2 50.20 -14.00 11.91
CA SER A 2 50.25 -14.81 13.13
C SER A 2 48.84 -15.31 13.45
N ALA A 3 48.67 -16.63 13.49
CA ALA A 3 47.57 -17.40 14.08
C ALA A 3 46.11 -17.09 13.69
N ALA A 4 45.78 -17.05 12.39
CA ALA A 4 44.40 -17.28 11.94
C ALA A 4 44.25 -18.78 11.64
N GLY A 5 43.84 -19.56 12.65
CA GLY A 5 43.34 -20.92 12.41
C GLY A 5 42.21 -20.86 11.37
N ASN A 6 42.25 -21.77 10.41
CA ASN A 6 41.36 -21.86 9.25
C ASN A 6 39.89 -22.01 9.70
N ARG A 7 39.25 -20.91 10.12
CA ARG A 7 37.83 -20.87 10.52
C ARG A 7 37.00 -20.94 9.25
N ALA A 8 36.07 -21.88 9.20
CA ALA A 8 35.08 -21.93 8.13
C ALA A 8 34.31 -20.59 8.11
N LEU A 9 34.13 -20.02 6.92
CA LEU A 9 33.43 -18.76 6.71
C LEU A 9 32.04 -19.06 6.13
N VAL A 10 31.00 -18.38 6.63
CA VAL A 10 29.66 -18.45 6.03
C VAL A 10 29.53 -17.47 4.86
N GLY A 11 30.33 -16.39 4.88
CA GLY A 11 30.44 -15.47 3.77
C GLY A 11 31.70 -14.60 3.86
N CYS A 12 32.08 -14.02 2.72
CA CYS A 12 33.22 -13.14 2.57
C CYS A 12 32.83 -12.00 1.60
N LEU A 13 33.21 -10.79 1.96
CA LEU A 13 32.94 -9.57 1.22
C LEU A 13 34.28 -8.90 0.88
N HIS A 14 34.46 -8.50 -0.37
CA HIS A 14 35.67 -7.83 -0.84
C HIS A 14 35.32 -6.56 -1.60
N GLY A 15 35.71 -5.41 -1.02
CA GLY A 15 35.60 -4.10 -1.66
C GLY A 15 34.17 -3.70 -2.04
N VAL A 16 33.16 -4.13 -1.26
CA VAL A 16 31.75 -3.97 -1.59
C VAL A 16 31.30 -2.52 -1.46
N GLY A 17 30.65 -2.01 -2.50
CA GLY A 17 30.07 -0.67 -2.55
C GLY A 17 28.62 -0.69 -2.98
N LEU A 18 27.82 0.22 -2.40
CA LEU A 18 26.40 0.38 -2.73
C LEU A 18 26.00 1.85 -2.65
N SER A 19 25.31 2.32 -3.70
CA SER A 19 24.78 3.68 -3.77
C SER A 19 23.28 3.69 -4.11
N TYR A 20 22.55 4.58 -3.44
CA TYR A 20 21.16 4.92 -3.69
C TYR A 20 21.09 6.31 -4.34
N GLY A 21 21.05 6.36 -5.66
CA GLY A 21 21.11 7.63 -6.39
C GLY A 21 22.39 8.40 -6.05
N LYS A 22 22.26 9.51 -5.29
CA LYS A 22 23.40 10.33 -4.85
C LYS A 22 24.00 9.89 -3.51
N THR A 23 23.32 9.05 -2.73
CA THR A 23 23.72 8.67 -1.38
C THR A 23 24.53 7.37 -1.42
N ARG A 24 25.77 7.39 -0.93
CA ARG A 24 26.58 6.17 -0.80
C ARG A 24 26.27 5.50 0.53
N ALA A 25 25.71 4.29 0.49
CA ALA A 25 25.34 3.53 1.69
C ALA A 25 26.45 2.60 2.17
N LEU A 26 27.28 2.08 1.26
CA LEU A 26 28.44 1.24 1.59
C LEU A 26 29.66 1.70 0.79
N GLU A 27 30.82 1.74 1.44
CA GLU A 27 32.06 2.22 0.87
C GLU A 27 33.20 1.20 1.07
N LYS A 28 33.45 0.38 0.03
CA LYS A 28 34.54 -0.61 -0.04
C LYS A 28 34.61 -1.55 1.17
N VAL A 29 33.46 -2.03 1.62
CA VAL A 29 33.37 -2.96 2.75
C VAL A 29 34.08 -4.27 2.42
N THR A 30 35.02 -4.65 3.29
CA THR A 30 35.73 -5.94 3.23
C THR A 30 35.58 -6.62 4.57
N LEU A 31 35.03 -7.84 4.58
CA LEU A 31 34.59 -8.50 5.80
C LEU A 31 34.56 -10.02 5.64
N ASP A 32 35.10 -10.72 6.62
CA ASP A 32 35.00 -12.18 6.75
C ASP A 32 33.99 -12.53 7.84
N LEU A 33 33.01 -13.37 7.50
CA LEU A 33 31.92 -13.77 8.40
C LEU A 33 32.16 -15.22 8.87
N PRO A 34 32.51 -15.46 10.15
CA PRO A 34 32.68 -16.81 10.68
C PRO A 34 31.39 -17.65 10.59
N ALA A 35 31.52 -18.93 10.26
CA ALA A 35 30.41 -19.89 10.21
C ALA A 35 30.08 -20.47 11.59
N GLY A 36 28.81 -20.88 11.78
CA GLY A 36 28.29 -21.53 12.99
C GLY A 36 28.10 -20.59 14.19
N GLN A 37 28.36 -19.31 14.00
CA GLN A 37 28.33 -18.29 15.05
C GLN A 37 27.11 -17.37 14.92
N MET A 38 26.82 -16.64 16.01
CA MET A 38 25.90 -15.52 16.03
C MET A 38 26.69 -14.22 15.87
N LEU A 39 26.46 -13.54 14.75
CA LEU A 39 27.16 -12.35 14.33
C LEU A 39 26.27 -11.12 14.48
N GLY A 40 26.75 -10.06 15.13
CA GLY A 40 26.07 -8.78 15.23
C GLY A 40 26.66 -7.71 14.33
N LEU A 41 25.83 -7.06 13.51
CA LEU A 41 26.16 -5.78 12.89
C LEU A 41 25.62 -4.68 13.79
N ILE A 42 26.53 -3.90 14.35
CA ILE A 42 26.22 -2.79 15.25
C ILE A 42 26.60 -1.46 14.59
N GLY A 43 25.78 -0.44 14.85
CA GLY A 43 26.03 0.92 14.41
C GLY A 43 24.75 1.75 14.31
N PRO A 44 24.88 3.08 14.11
CA PRO A 44 23.75 3.99 13.95
C PRO A 44 22.77 3.61 12.84
N ASP A 45 21.58 4.19 12.87
CA ASP A 45 20.64 4.06 11.77
C ASP A 45 21.15 4.74 10.50
N GLY A 46 20.88 4.12 9.35
CA GLY A 46 21.34 4.64 8.05
C GLY A 46 22.81 4.39 7.70
N VAL A 47 23.61 3.73 8.57
CA VAL A 47 25.04 3.43 8.27
C VAL A 47 25.26 2.31 7.25
N GLY A 48 24.18 1.69 6.77
CA GLY A 48 24.23 0.63 5.75
C GLY A 48 24.06 -0.79 6.26
N LYS A 49 23.72 -1.03 7.54
CA LYS A 49 23.50 -2.38 8.12
C LYS A 49 22.52 -3.21 7.30
N SER A 50 21.28 -2.74 7.16
CA SER A 50 20.20 -3.39 6.38
C SER A 50 20.56 -3.52 4.90
N SER A 51 21.30 -2.54 4.35
CA SER A 51 21.82 -2.60 2.99
C SER A 51 22.80 -3.76 2.80
N LEU A 52 23.73 -3.93 3.75
CA LEU A 52 24.70 -5.02 3.75
C LEU A 52 24.00 -6.38 3.88
N LEU A 53 23.04 -6.50 4.80
CA LEU A 53 22.24 -7.73 4.96
C LEU A 53 21.44 -8.08 3.70
N SER A 54 20.83 -7.09 3.04
CA SER A 54 20.09 -7.31 1.80
C SER A 54 20.96 -7.80 0.64
N LEU A 55 22.24 -7.39 0.60
CA LEU A 55 23.22 -7.89 -0.37
C LEU A 55 23.64 -9.32 -0.07
N ILE A 56 23.93 -9.64 1.19
CA ILE A 56 24.30 -11.00 1.64
C ILE A 56 23.14 -11.98 1.40
N ALA A 57 21.89 -11.55 1.65
CA ALA A 57 20.69 -12.34 1.39
C ALA A 57 20.38 -12.52 -0.12
N GLY A 58 21.09 -11.82 -1.01
CA GLY A 58 20.82 -11.81 -2.45
C GLY A 58 19.55 -11.06 -2.85
N ALA A 59 18.93 -10.33 -1.92
CA ALA A 59 17.71 -9.54 -2.17
C ALA A 59 17.97 -8.29 -3.01
N ARG A 60 19.17 -7.69 -2.87
CA ARG A 60 19.62 -6.51 -3.62
C ARG A 60 20.73 -6.87 -4.60
N VAL A 61 20.80 -6.16 -5.73
CA VAL A 61 21.87 -6.32 -6.73
C VAL A 61 23.20 -5.79 -6.18
N VAL A 62 24.27 -6.57 -6.34
CA VAL A 62 25.64 -6.14 -6.05
C VAL A 62 26.08 -5.15 -7.13
N GLN A 63 26.42 -3.92 -6.73
CA GLN A 63 26.85 -2.84 -7.64
C GLN A 63 28.37 -2.80 -7.80
N GLU A 64 29.11 -2.90 -6.70
CA GLU A 64 30.58 -2.90 -6.66
C GLU A 64 31.09 -4.01 -5.72
N GLY A 65 32.25 -4.60 -6.03
CA GLY A 65 32.91 -5.61 -5.22
C GLY A 65 32.42 -7.04 -5.45
N LEU A 66 32.87 -7.96 -4.60
CA LEU A 66 32.51 -9.39 -4.63
C LEU A 66 31.92 -9.80 -3.28
N ILE A 67 30.84 -10.58 -3.31
CA ILE A 67 30.19 -11.14 -2.12
C ILE A 67 30.02 -12.62 -2.33
N THR A 68 30.75 -13.43 -1.57
CA THR A 68 30.60 -14.87 -1.55
C THR A 68 29.84 -15.31 -0.30
N VAL A 69 28.79 -16.11 -0.45
CA VAL A 69 27.96 -16.62 0.66
C VAL A 69 27.72 -18.12 0.41
N LEU A 70 27.87 -18.97 1.42
CA LEU A 70 27.73 -20.44 1.27
C LEU A 70 28.50 -20.99 0.04
N ASP A 71 29.79 -20.66 -0.05
CA ASP A 71 30.75 -21.13 -1.06
C ASP A 71 30.52 -20.68 -2.52
N GLY A 72 29.78 -19.58 -2.76
CA GLY A 72 29.72 -19.00 -4.09
C GLY A 72 29.27 -17.55 -4.14
N ASP A 73 29.40 -16.95 -5.33
CA ASP A 73 29.13 -15.53 -5.56
C ASP A 73 27.63 -15.25 -5.60
N ILE A 74 27.15 -14.34 -4.75
CA ILE A 74 25.75 -13.93 -4.70
C ILE A 74 25.34 -13.13 -5.95
N ALA A 75 26.27 -12.60 -6.73
CA ALA A 75 25.98 -11.93 -8.00
C ALA A 75 25.56 -12.93 -9.10
N ASP A 76 25.93 -14.21 -9.01
CA ASP A 76 25.49 -15.26 -9.94
C ASP A 76 24.04 -15.70 -9.67
N ALA A 77 23.20 -15.59 -10.69
CA ALA A 77 21.79 -16.00 -10.62
C ALA A 77 21.61 -17.50 -10.35
N LYS A 78 22.47 -18.37 -10.91
CA LYS A 78 22.38 -19.83 -10.68
C LYS A 78 22.76 -20.19 -9.26
N HIS A 79 23.80 -19.54 -8.74
CA HIS A 79 24.20 -19.70 -7.36
C HIS A 79 23.07 -19.28 -6.40
N ARG A 80 22.48 -18.10 -6.60
CA ARG A 80 21.33 -17.63 -5.79
C ARG A 80 20.15 -18.58 -5.80
N GLU A 81 19.79 -19.16 -6.95
CA GLU A 81 18.68 -20.12 -7.03
C GLU A 81 18.97 -21.40 -6.23
N ARG A 82 20.24 -21.83 -6.21
CA ARG A 82 20.70 -22.97 -5.42
C ARG A 82 20.77 -22.67 -3.92
N THR A 83 21.18 -21.46 -3.53
CA THR A 83 21.39 -21.10 -2.12
C THR A 83 20.19 -20.43 -1.45
N SER A 84 19.22 -19.90 -2.19
CA SER A 84 18.02 -19.28 -1.59
C SER A 84 17.23 -20.19 -0.63
N PRO A 85 17.12 -21.51 -0.85
CA PRO A 85 16.49 -22.39 0.15
C PRO A 85 17.33 -22.63 1.41
N ARG A 86 18.61 -22.20 1.43
CA ARG A 86 19.53 -22.35 2.55
C ARG A 86 19.73 -21.04 3.33
N ILE A 87 19.18 -19.93 2.83
CA ILE A 87 19.30 -18.59 3.42
C ILE A 87 17.90 -18.10 3.78
N ALA A 88 17.67 -17.82 5.05
CA ALA A 88 16.47 -17.15 5.51
C ALA A 88 16.76 -15.68 5.78
N TYR A 89 15.90 -14.79 5.27
CA TYR A 89 16.03 -13.35 5.47
C TYR A 89 14.76 -12.77 6.08
N MET A 90 14.92 -12.16 7.26
CA MET A 90 13.89 -11.40 7.94
C MET A 90 14.24 -9.90 7.82
N PRO A 91 13.50 -9.12 7.00
CA PRO A 91 13.80 -7.72 6.73
C PRO A 91 13.42 -6.80 7.91
N GLN A 92 14.03 -5.61 7.97
CA GLN A 92 13.72 -4.59 8.97
C GLN A 92 12.26 -4.17 8.95
N GLY A 93 11.62 -4.21 10.12
CA GLY A 93 10.28 -3.67 10.37
C GLY A 93 9.23 -4.74 10.72
N LEU A 94 8.35 -4.37 11.65
CA LEU A 94 7.35 -5.28 12.24
C LEU A 94 6.39 -5.86 11.19
N GLY A 95 6.62 -7.12 10.81
CA GLY A 95 5.74 -7.88 9.93
C GLY A 95 5.80 -7.48 8.45
N LYS A 96 6.86 -6.80 7.98
CA LYS A 96 7.01 -6.47 6.54
C LYS A 96 7.06 -7.70 5.63
N ASN A 97 7.53 -8.84 6.15
CA ASN A 97 7.53 -10.12 5.44
C ASN A 97 6.22 -10.92 5.60
N LEU A 98 5.22 -10.42 6.34
CA LEU A 98 3.97 -11.12 6.61
C LEU A 98 2.81 -10.54 5.79
N TYR A 99 1.77 -11.36 5.61
CA TYR A 99 0.52 -10.97 4.96
C TYR A 99 -0.55 -10.69 6.03
N PRO A 100 -0.95 -9.43 6.26
CA PRO A 100 -1.78 -9.04 7.41
C PRO A 100 -3.18 -9.66 7.44
N THR A 101 -3.74 -9.96 6.27
CA THR A 101 -5.08 -10.52 6.07
C THR A 101 -5.13 -12.03 6.25
N LEU A 102 -3.97 -12.70 6.20
CA LEU A 102 -3.83 -14.13 6.42
C LEU A 102 -3.72 -14.44 7.91
N SER A 103 -4.09 -15.66 8.31
CA SER A 103 -3.88 -16.17 9.66
C SER A 103 -2.41 -16.49 9.92
N VAL A 104 -2.06 -16.70 11.19
CA VAL A 104 -0.74 -17.21 11.60
C VAL A 104 -0.39 -18.49 10.84
N PHE A 105 -1.30 -19.47 10.82
CA PHE A 105 -1.10 -20.73 10.09
C PHE A 105 -0.95 -20.52 8.58
N GLU A 106 -1.80 -19.69 7.97
CA GLU A 106 -1.78 -19.44 6.53
C GLU A 106 -0.48 -18.77 6.06
N ASN A 107 0.10 -17.89 6.88
CA ASN A 107 1.41 -17.31 6.60
C ASN A 107 2.49 -18.39 6.53
N ILE A 108 2.61 -19.23 7.56
CA ILE A 108 3.64 -20.28 7.59
C ILE A 108 3.39 -21.32 6.49
N ASP A 109 2.12 -21.70 6.25
CA ASP A 109 1.71 -22.61 5.18
C ASP A 109 2.08 -22.07 3.79
N PHE A 110 1.98 -20.76 3.57
CA PHE A 110 2.42 -20.12 2.33
C PHE A 110 3.93 -20.30 2.12
N PHE A 111 4.77 -19.96 3.11
CA PHE A 111 6.22 -20.11 2.99
C PHE A 111 6.64 -21.58 2.81
N ALA A 112 6.08 -22.50 3.59
CA ALA A 112 6.34 -23.94 3.44
C ALA A 112 6.08 -24.45 2.02
N ARG A 113 5.02 -23.97 1.36
CA ARG A 113 4.72 -24.31 -0.05
C ARG A 113 5.73 -23.73 -1.03
N LEU A 114 6.25 -22.52 -0.78
CA LEU A 114 7.28 -21.90 -1.62
C LEU A 114 8.57 -22.72 -1.63
N PHE A 115 8.92 -23.31 -0.49
CA PHE A 115 10.08 -24.20 -0.34
C PHE A 115 9.79 -25.67 -0.70
N GLY A 116 8.59 -25.97 -1.21
CA GLY A 116 8.28 -27.27 -1.81
C GLY A 116 8.00 -28.40 -0.81
N GLN A 117 7.69 -28.08 0.46
CA GLN A 117 7.34 -29.09 1.47
C GLN A 117 6.03 -29.78 1.15
N ASP A 118 6.01 -31.09 1.37
CA ASP A 118 4.78 -31.88 1.21
C ASP A 118 3.74 -31.53 2.30
N THR A 119 2.51 -32.02 2.15
CA THR A 119 1.42 -31.65 3.06
C THR A 119 1.56 -32.25 4.46
N ALA A 120 2.16 -33.44 4.60
CA ALA A 120 2.32 -34.08 5.90
C ALA A 120 3.48 -33.42 6.68
N GLU A 121 4.62 -33.27 6.02
CA GLU A 121 5.80 -32.57 6.52
C GLU A 121 5.45 -31.14 6.95
N ARG A 122 4.77 -30.39 6.09
CA ARG A 122 4.37 -29.00 6.38
C ARG A 122 3.49 -28.92 7.62
N ARG A 123 2.50 -29.80 7.77
CA ARG A 123 1.59 -29.76 8.92
C ARG A 123 2.32 -30.09 10.22
N GLN A 124 3.24 -31.05 10.19
CA GLN A 124 4.08 -31.39 11.34
C GLN A 124 5.01 -30.23 11.73
N ARG A 125 5.75 -29.67 10.76
CA ARG A 125 6.69 -28.56 10.99
C ARG A 125 5.99 -27.30 11.49
N ILE A 126 4.86 -26.91 10.87
CA ILE A 126 4.07 -25.78 11.35
C ILE A 126 3.62 -26.02 12.79
N GLY A 127 3.15 -27.22 13.12
CA GLY A 127 2.75 -27.58 14.48
C GLY A 127 3.90 -27.44 15.49
N SER A 128 5.10 -27.91 15.16
CA SER A 128 6.28 -27.75 16.02
C SER A 128 6.61 -26.28 16.22
N LEU A 129 6.77 -25.52 15.13
CA LEU A 129 7.13 -24.10 15.22
C LEU A 129 6.11 -23.28 16.00
N LEU A 130 4.81 -23.53 15.83
CA LEU A 130 3.78 -22.86 16.60
C LEU A 130 3.84 -23.20 18.09
N LYS A 131 4.18 -24.45 18.43
CA LYS A 131 4.37 -24.89 19.81
C LYS A 131 5.60 -24.22 20.44
N ASP A 132 6.74 -24.29 19.75
CA ASP A 132 8.02 -23.79 20.24
C ASP A 132 8.01 -22.26 20.41
N THR A 133 7.22 -21.56 19.59
CA THR A 133 7.05 -20.09 19.66
C THR A 133 5.89 -19.62 20.54
N GLY A 134 5.08 -20.53 21.09
CA GLY A 134 3.90 -20.20 21.89
C GLY A 134 2.75 -19.56 21.08
N LEU A 135 2.73 -19.76 19.75
CA LEU A 135 1.71 -19.21 18.85
C LEU A 135 0.56 -20.18 18.53
N SER A 136 0.58 -21.41 19.06
CA SER A 136 -0.45 -22.43 18.81
C SER A 136 -1.89 -21.96 19.04
N ALA A 137 -2.16 -21.24 20.13
CA ALA A 137 -3.49 -20.73 20.43
C ALA A 137 -3.98 -19.63 19.46
N PHE A 138 -3.08 -19.07 18.66
CA PHE A 138 -3.35 -17.99 17.73
C PHE A 138 -3.28 -18.42 16.26
N ALA A 139 -3.18 -19.73 15.98
CA ALA A 139 -3.01 -20.28 14.63
C ALA A 139 -4.01 -19.72 13.60
N ASP A 140 -5.28 -19.55 13.99
CA ASP A 140 -6.35 -19.05 13.11
C ASP A 140 -6.55 -17.52 13.18
N ARG A 141 -5.81 -16.82 14.05
CA ARG A 141 -5.92 -15.37 14.21
C ARG A 141 -5.22 -14.66 13.05
N ALA A 142 -5.89 -13.66 12.47
CA ALA A 142 -5.31 -12.81 11.42
C ALA A 142 -4.09 -12.03 11.94
N VAL A 143 -3.02 -11.97 11.14
CA VAL A 143 -1.75 -11.33 11.51
C VAL A 143 -1.90 -9.85 11.84
N GLY A 144 -2.79 -9.14 11.15
CA GLY A 144 -3.09 -7.73 11.43
C GLY A 144 -3.54 -7.47 12.88
N LYS A 145 -4.06 -8.49 13.57
CA LYS A 145 -4.54 -8.42 14.96
C LYS A 145 -3.52 -8.89 16.01
N LEU A 146 -2.30 -9.25 15.62
CA LEU A 146 -1.24 -9.70 16.54
C LEU A 146 -0.47 -8.52 17.14
N SER A 147 0.10 -8.70 18.34
CA SER A 147 1.04 -7.74 18.92
C SER A 147 2.37 -7.72 18.14
N GLY A 148 3.20 -6.69 18.36
CA GLY A 148 4.51 -6.57 17.69
C GLY A 148 5.41 -7.79 17.95
N GLY A 149 5.55 -8.22 19.21
CA GLY A 149 6.33 -9.41 19.57
C GLY A 149 5.78 -10.70 18.93
N MET A 150 4.46 -10.86 18.87
CA MET A 150 3.84 -12.02 18.19
C MET A 150 4.09 -12.00 16.69
N LYS A 151 4.07 -10.82 16.04
CA LYS A 151 4.44 -10.68 14.63
C LYS A 151 5.88 -11.09 14.40
N GLN A 152 6.82 -10.67 15.24
CA GLN A 152 8.23 -11.07 15.11
C GLN A 152 8.44 -12.57 15.30
N LYS A 153 7.78 -13.19 16.29
CA LYS A 153 7.81 -14.65 16.47
C LYS A 153 7.26 -15.38 15.24
N LEU A 154 6.17 -14.89 14.64
CA LEU A 154 5.63 -15.45 13.39
C LEU A 154 6.57 -15.23 12.19
N SER A 155 7.15 -14.05 12.04
CA SER A 155 8.16 -13.76 11.02
C SER A 155 9.34 -14.73 11.12
N LEU A 156 9.76 -15.05 12.34
CA LEU A 156 10.79 -16.05 12.60
C LEU A 156 10.32 -17.47 12.23
N CYS A 157 9.09 -17.88 12.56
CA CYS A 157 8.53 -19.16 12.11
C CYS A 157 8.55 -19.29 10.57
N CYS A 158 8.15 -18.23 9.86
CA CYS A 158 8.17 -18.18 8.40
C CYS A 158 9.60 -18.27 7.84
N ALA A 159 10.58 -17.67 8.53
CA ALA A 159 12.00 -17.76 8.17
C ALA A 159 12.59 -19.15 8.43
N LEU A 160 12.15 -19.85 9.48
CA LEU A 160 12.72 -21.14 9.89
C LEU A 160 12.04 -22.36 9.27
N ILE A 161 10.85 -22.19 8.68
CA ILE A 161 10.05 -23.31 8.17
C ILE A 161 10.82 -24.24 7.23
N HIS A 162 11.80 -23.71 6.50
CA HIS A 162 12.56 -24.39 5.45
C HIS A 162 13.99 -24.79 5.84
N ASP A 163 14.34 -24.73 7.13
CA ASP A 163 15.64 -25.14 7.65
C ASP A 163 16.87 -24.46 7.04
N PRO A 164 17.03 -23.14 7.22
CA PRO A 164 18.17 -22.42 6.68
C PRO A 164 19.49 -22.80 7.36
N ASP A 165 20.59 -22.76 6.60
CA ASP A 165 21.96 -22.81 7.11
C ASP A 165 22.43 -21.42 7.59
N LEU A 166 21.89 -20.37 6.97
CA LEU A 166 22.16 -18.98 7.30
C LEU A 166 20.85 -18.24 7.58
N LEU A 167 20.67 -17.78 8.82
CA LEU A 167 19.54 -16.96 9.24
C LEU A 167 19.99 -15.50 9.37
N ILE A 168 19.42 -14.61 8.56
CA ILE A 168 19.69 -13.17 8.58
C ILE A 168 18.49 -12.45 9.17
N LEU A 169 18.71 -11.72 10.26
CA LEU A 169 17.71 -10.97 11.01
C LEU A 169 18.09 -9.49 11.00
N ASP A 170 17.34 -8.68 10.26
CA ASP A 170 17.55 -7.24 10.18
C ASP A 170 16.67 -6.54 11.21
N GLU A 171 17.27 -6.13 12.33
CA GLU A 171 16.59 -5.46 13.45
C GLU A 171 15.32 -6.18 13.95
N PRO A 172 15.42 -7.47 14.32
CA PRO A 172 14.27 -8.33 14.60
C PRO A 172 13.49 -7.94 15.87
N THR A 173 14.09 -7.16 16.76
CA THR A 173 13.58 -6.84 18.09
C THR A 173 13.28 -5.35 18.28
N THR A 174 13.49 -4.54 17.24
CA THR A 174 13.13 -3.12 17.24
C THR A 174 11.64 -2.94 17.47
N GLY A 175 11.27 -2.11 18.45
CA GLY A 175 9.87 -1.88 18.83
C GLY A 175 9.19 -3.10 19.47
N VAL A 176 9.96 -4.01 20.06
CA VAL A 176 9.47 -5.13 20.89
C VAL A 176 9.84 -4.87 22.35
N ASP A 177 8.93 -5.19 23.28
CA ASP A 177 9.15 -5.01 24.70
C ASP A 177 10.26 -5.92 25.27
N PRO A 178 10.90 -5.56 26.39
CA PRO A 178 12.05 -6.30 26.93
C PRO A 178 11.79 -7.79 27.18
N LEU A 179 10.62 -8.16 27.69
CA LEU A 179 10.27 -9.56 27.96
C LEU A 179 10.11 -10.33 26.65
N SER A 180 9.33 -9.80 25.71
CA SER A 180 9.14 -10.42 24.39
C SER A 180 10.47 -10.54 23.61
N ARG A 181 11.38 -9.58 23.78
CA ARG A 181 12.74 -9.61 23.21
C ARG A 181 13.58 -10.73 23.82
N ARG A 182 13.61 -10.87 25.15
CA ARG A 182 14.30 -11.98 25.83
C ARG A 182 13.78 -13.33 25.33
N GLN A 183 12.45 -13.49 25.31
CA GLN A 183 11.80 -14.71 24.78
C GLN A 183 12.16 -14.98 23.31
N PHE A 184 12.33 -13.93 22.50
CA PHE A 184 12.76 -14.06 21.10
C PHE A 184 14.18 -14.62 21.01
N TRP A 185 15.11 -14.12 21.83
CA TRP A 185 16.50 -14.59 21.85
C TRP A 185 16.63 -15.99 22.46
N ASP A 186 15.88 -16.31 23.51
CA ASP A 186 15.82 -17.66 24.10
C ASP A 186 15.38 -18.70 23.06
N LEU A 187 14.39 -18.34 22.22
CA LEU A 187 13.93 -19.16 21.11
C LEU A 187 15.04 -19.39 20.06
N ILE A 188 15.74 -18.34 19.64
CA ILE A 188 16.88 -18.47 18.70
C ILE A 188 17.97 -19.37 19.29
N ALA A 189 18.31 -19.21 20.57
CA ALA A 189 19.29 -20.03 21.26
C ALA A 189 18.87 -21.51 21.31
N ALA A 190 17.59 -21.79 21.60
CA ALA A 190 17.04 -23.15 21.58
C ALA A 190 17.15 -23.79 20.19
N ILE A 191 16.84 -23.04 19.13
CA ILE A 191 16.95 -23.53 17.74
C ILE A 191 18.41 -23.79 17.35
N ARG A 192 19.34 -22.89 17.70
CA ARG A 192 20.78 -23.07 17.45
C ARG A 192 21.34 -24.29 18.19
N THR A 193 20.86 -24.58 19.39
CA THR A 193 21.26 -25.78 20.13
C THR A 193 20.92 -27.07 19.37
N GLY A 194 19.77 -27.09 18.68
CA GLY A 194 19.41 -28.19 17.77
C GLY A 194 20.15 -28.18 16.42
N ARG A 195 20.86 -27.10 16.07
CA ARG A 195 21.52 -26.88 14.78
C ARG A 195 22.87 -26.16 14.94
N PRO A 196 23.92 -26.84 15.43
CA PRO A 196 25.22 -26.22 15.68
C PRO A 196 25.91 -25.69 14.40
N GLY A 197 25.51 -26.15 13.21
CA GLY A 197 26.02 -25.63 11.93
C GLY A 197 25.34 -24.35 11.43
N MET A 198 24.22 -23.92 12.03
CA MET A 198 23.46 -22.75 11.58
C MET A 198 24.18 -21.46 11.99
N SER A 199 24.43 -20.58 11.02
CA SER A 199 24.98 -19.25 11.26
C SER A 199 23.85 -18.23 11.37
N VAL A 200 23.93 -17.30 12.32
CA VAL A 200 22.90 -16.26 12.51
C VAL A 200 23.56 -14.90 12.39
N ILE A 201 23.08 -14.06 11.46
CA ILE A 201 23.55 -12.68 11.32
C ILE A 201 22.43 -11.75 11.74
N VAL A 202 22.70 -10.85 12.69
CA VAL A 202 21.73 -9.92 13.25
C VAL A 202 22.21 -8.50 13.05
N ALA A 203 21.40 -7.63 12.46
CA ALA A 203 21.58 -6.18 12.66
C ALA A 203 20.81 -5.77 13.90
N THR A 204 21.46 -5.07 14.82
CA THR A 204 20.81 -4.53 16.01
C THR A 204 21.31 -3.14 16.35
N ALA A 205 20.39 -2.29 16.81
CA ALA A 205 20.70 -1.01 17.43
C ALA A 205 20.84 -1.13 18.97
N TYR A 206 20.55 -2.29 19.55
CA TYR A 206 20.63 -2.53 20.99
C TYR A 206 21.97 -3.17 21.36
N MET A 207 22.86 -2.41 22.00
CA MET A 207 24.19 -2.92 22.39
C MET A 207 24.13 -4.02 23.45
N GLU A 208 23.09 -4.03 24.28
CA GLU A 208 22.81 -5.12 25.24
C GLU A 208 22.56 -6.46 24.54
N GLU A 209 21.91 -6.46 23.36
CA GLU A 209 21.73 -7.67 22.57
C GLU A 209 23.07 -8.11 21.96
N ALA A 210 23.82 -7.13 21.42
CA ALA A 210 25.13 -7.36 20.85
C ALA A 210 26.14 -7.96 21.84
N ALA A 211 25.99 -7.68 23.14
CA ALA A 211 26.83 -8.24 24.19
C ALA A 211 26.75 -9.77 24.28
N ASN A 212 25.63 -10.36 23.84
CA ASN A 212 25.39 -11.80 23.89
C ASN A 212 25.77 -12.53 22.59
N PHE A 213 26.36 -11.83 21.61
CA PHE A 213 26.73 -12.43 20.32
C PHE A 213 28.17 -12.94 20.32
N ASP A 214 28.44 -13.93 19.47
CA ASP A 214 29.76 -14.58 19.37
C ASP A 214 30.78 -13.67 18.67
N TRP A 215 30.32 -12.84 17.73
CA TRP A 215 31.16 -11.97 16.91
C TRP A 215 30.44 -10.67 16.54
N LEU A 216 31.14 -9.54 16.54
CA LEU A 216 30.59 -8.21 16.24
C LEU A 216 31.32 -7.54 15.09
N VAL A 217 30.56 -6.76 14.33
CA VAL A 217 31.00 -5.90 13.23
C VAL A 217 30.48 -4.50 13.50
N ALA A 218 31.36 -3.61 13.93
CA ALA A 218 31.03 -2.20 14.16
C ALA A 218 31.11 -1.42 12.85
N MET A 219 30.03 -0.72 12.48
CA MET A 219 29.93 0.05 11.25
C MET A 219 29.58 1.51 11.51
N ASP A 220 30.18 2.41 10.72
CA ASP A 220 29.78 3.81 10.63
C ASP A 220 29.98 4.34 9.20
N ALA A 221 29.06 5.18 8.74
CA ALA A 221 29.09 5.82 7.43
C ALA A 221 29.44 4.87 6.24
N GLY A 222 28.89 3.65 6.26
CA GLY A 222 29.13 2.66 5.20
C GLY A 222 30.48 1.95 5.24
N ARG A 223 31.26 2.12 6.32
CA ARG A 223 32.57 1.50 6.53
C ARG A 223 32.58 0.61 7.78
N VAL A 224 33.45 -0.39 7.79
CA VAL A 224 33.69 -1.23 8.98
C VAL A 224 34.76 -0.56 9.83
N LEU A 225 34.45 -0.32 11.10
CA LEU A 225 35.35 0.27 12.09
C LEU A 225 36.20 -0.80 12.76
N ALA A 226 35.56 -1.87 13.23
CA ALA A 226 36.22 -2.96 13.93
C ALA A 226 35.40 -4.26 13.84
N THR A 227 36.11 -5.38 14.01
CA THR A 227 35.53 -6.71 14.12
C THR A 227 36.20 -7.49 15.24
N GLY A 228 35.45 -8.31 15.97
CA GLY A 228 35.95 -9.14 17.07
C GLY A 228 34.83 -9.70 17.94
N SER A 229 35.17 -10.47 18.97
CA SER A 229 34.18 -10.80 20.00
C SER A 229 33.82 -9.56 20.84
N PRO A 230 32.68 -9.53 21.56
CA PRO A 230 32.35 -8.44 22.47
C PRO A 230 33.47 -8.16 23.48
N ALA A 231 34.08 -9.20 24.04
CA ALA A 231 35.21 -9.09 24.97
C ALA A 231 36.43 -8.45 24.30
N ASP A 232 36.77 -8.85 23.07
CA ASP A 232 37.90 -8.26 22.32
C ASP A 232 37.67 -6.76 22.06
N LEU A 233 36.43 -6.35 21.79
CA LEU A 233 36.12 -4.94 21.56
C LEU A 233 36.26 -4.12 22.85
N LEU A 234 35.72 -4.62 23.97
CA LEU A 234 35.84 -3.97 25.28
C LEU A 234 37.30 -3.85 25.73
N GLU A 235 38.11 -4.89 25.54
CA GLU A 235 39.53 -4.87 25.88
C GLU A 235 40.31 -3.87 25.00
N ARG A 236 40.01 -3.82 23.69
CA ARG A 236 40.63 -2.87 22.76
C ARG A 236 40.30 -1.41 23.08
N THR A 237 39.11 -1.13 23.58
CA THR A 237 38.67 0.24 23.89
C THR A 237 38.90 0.63 25.34
N GLY A 238 39.17 -0.33 26.23
CA GLY A 238 39.34 -0.10 27.67
C GLY A 238 38.05 0.35 28.37
N THR A 239 36.88 -0.05 27.86
CA THR A 239 35.57 0.38 28.36
C THR A 239 34.83 -0.74 29.07
N THR A 240 33.84 -0.39 29.89
CA THR A 240 33.06 -1.36 30.69
C THR A 240 31.78 -1.83 30.03
N ASN A 241 31.31 -1.13 28.98
CA ASN A 241 30.13 -1.49 28.21
C ASN A 241 30.33 -1.25 26.71
N LEU A 242 29.46 -1.87 25.90
CA LEU A 242 29.56 -1.83 24.44
C LEU A 242 29.14 -0.50 23.82
N ASP A 243 28.26 0.27 24.45
CA ASP A 243 27.91 1.62 24.00
C ASP A 243 29.17 2.51 24.00
N ALA A 244 29.87 2.55 25.13
CA ALA A 244 31.14 3.27 25.27
C ALA A 244 32.23 2.72 24.35
N ALA A 245 32.30 1.40 24.17
CA ALA A 245 33.25 0.78 23.22
C ALA A 245 32.99 1.26 21.79
N PHE A 246 31.73 1.25 21.35
CA PHE A 246 31.35 1.71 20.02
C PHE A 246 31.70 3.19 19.83
N ILE A 247 31.40 4.03 20.82
CA ILE A 247 31.74 5.47 20.80
C ILE A 247 33.26 5.67 20.69
N ALA A 248 34.06 4.90 21.43
CA ALA A 248 35.52 4.95 21.37
C ALA A 248 36.09 4.55 20.01
N LEU A 249 35.38 3.71 19.24
CA LEU A 249 35.77 3.26 17.90
C LEU A 249 35.42 4.26 16.79
N LEU A 250 34.51 5.21 17.03
CA LEU A 250 34.09 6.19 16.01
C LEU A 250 35.23 7.14 15.62
N PRO A 251 35.21 7.78 14.44
CA PRO A 251 36.19 8.81 14.08
C PRO A 251 36.21 9.98 15.09
N GLU A 252 37.37 10.59 15.31
CA GLU A 252 37.54 11.68 16.29
C GLU A 252 36.57 12.84 16.04
N GLU A 253 36.34 13.20 14.78
CA GLU A 253 35.38 14.21 14.33
C GLU A 253 33.95 14.01 14.85
N ARG A 254 33.53 12.74 15.02
CA ARG A 254 32.21 12.40 15.56
C ARG A 254 32.17 12.28 17.08
N ARG A 255 33.33 12.11 17.71
CA ARG A 255 33.50 12.11 19.17
C ARG A 255 33.55 13.54 19.74
N ILE A 256 33.99 14.51 18.95
CA ILE A 256 34.08 15.92 19.37
C ILE A 256 32.69 16.40 19.83
N GLY A 257 32.60 16.77 21.11
CA GLY A 257 31.37 17.28 21.74
C GLY A 257 30.45 16.21 22.32
N HIS A 258 30.81 14.92 22.25
CA HIS A 258 30.12 13.88 23.02
C HIS A 258 30.52 13.98 24.50
N VAL A 259 29.54 14.06 25.38
CA VAL A 259 29.71 14.12 26.83
C VAL A 259 28.73 13.10 27.41
N ASP A 260 29.23 12.21 28.27
CA ASP A 260 28.39 11.27 29.01
C ASP A 260 27.28 12.04 29.71
N VAL A 261 26.03 11.64 29.46
CA VAL A 261 24.88 12.35 30.01
C VAL A 261 24.71 11.96 31.47
N HIS A 262 24.93 12.93 32.35
CA HIS A 262 24.59 12.81 33.76
C HIS A 262 23.56 13.87 34.10
N ILE A 263 22.37 13.46 34.53
CA ILE A 263 21.33 14.40 34.94
C ILE A 263 21.65 14.87 36.37
N PRO A 264 21.92 16.17 36.59
CA PRO A 264 22.19 16.68 37.93
C PRO A 264 21.02 16.43 38.87
N ALA A 265 21.29 16.18 40.16
CA ALA A 265 20.25 16.02 41.17
C ALA A 265 19.36 17.28 41.26
N ARG A 266 18.05 17.09 41.46
CA ARG A 266 17.11 18.20 41.66
C ARG A 266 17.42 18.94 42.96
N SER A 267 17.36 20.27 42.93
CA SER A 267 17.39 21.08 44.15
C SER A 267 16.13 20.81 44.97
N SER A 268 16.26 20.44 46.24
CA SER A 268 15.18 20.04 47.16
C SER A 268 14.21 21.16 47.57
N THR A 269 14.14 22.26 46.82
CA THR A 269 13.44 23.52 47.15
C THR A 269 12.22 23.80 46.25
N SER A 270 11.91 22.95 45.27
CA SER A 270 10.72 23.09 44.42
C SER A 270 9.46 22.60 45.16
N GLY A 271 8.45 23.46 45.25
CA GLY A 271 7.24 23.31 46.08
C GLY A 271 6.45 22.01 45.92
N SER A 272 5.68 21.66 46.95
CA SER A 272 5.02 20.37 47.15
C SER A 272 3.86 20.04 46.18
N GLU A 273 3.52 20.93 45.25
CA GLU A 273 2.38 20.72 44.34
C GLU A 273 2.81 19.95 43.07
N PRO A 274 2.11 18.86 42.71
CA PRO A 274 2.41 18.10 41.51
C PRO A 274 2.05 18.88 40.24
N ALA A 275 2.90 18.78 39.22
CA ALA A 275 2.65 19.32 37.89
C ALA A 275 1.65 18.45 37.12
N ILE A 276 1.72 17.13 37.31
CA ILE A 276 0.81 16.15 36.71
C ILE A 276 0.30 15.25 37.83
N GLU A 277 -1.02 15.11 37.92
CA GLU A 277 -1.70 14.26 38.89
C GLU A 277 -2.79 13.44 38.19
N ALA A 278 -2.87 12.15 38.50
CA ALA A 278 -3.91 11.25 38.02
C ALA A 278 -4.44 10.43 39.18
N GLU A 279 -5.76 10.42 39.35
CA GLU A 279 -6.47 9.71 40.42
C GLU A 279 -7.46 8.72 39.79
N HIS A 280 -7.30 7.43 40.10
CA HIS A 280 -8.17 6.34 39.64
C HIS A 280 -8.38 6.28 38.11
N LEU A 281 -7.38 6.70 37.34
CA LEU A 281 -7.51 6.92 35.90
C LEU A 281 -7.69 5.59 35.16
N THR A 282 -8.83 5.44 34.47
CA THR A 282 -9.23 4.19 33.80
C THR A 282 -9.74 4.47 32.38
N MET A 283 -9.35 3.64 31.42
CA MET A 283 -9.79 3.71 30.02
C MET A 283 -10.32 2.38 29.51
N ARG A 284 -11.56 2.39 29.00
CA ARG A 284 -12.24 1.22 28.43
C ARG A 284 -12.62 1.46 26.96
N PHE A 285 -12.27 0.53 26.09
CA PHE A 285 -12.65 0.49 24.68
C PHE A 285 -13.60 -0.69 24.42
N GLY A 286 -14.90 -0.44 24.49
CA GLY A 286 -15.88 -1.52 24.49
C GLY A 286 -15.63 -2.45 25.68
N ASP A 287 -15.38 -3.74 25.41
CA ASP A 287 -15.12 -4.77 26.43
C ASP A 287 -13.64 -4.83 26.89
N PHE A 288 -12.74 -4.04 26.29
CA PHE A 288 -11.31 -4.06 26.62
C PHE A 288 -10.90 -2.88 27.53
N THR A 289 -10.42 -3.17 28.74
CA THR A 289 -9.82 -2.15 29.63
C THR A 289 -8.33 -1.98 29.29
N ALA A 290 -7.96 -0.82 28.76
CA ALA A 290 -6.59 -0.51 28.34
C ALA A 290 -5.73 0.09 29.47
N VAL A 291 -6.37 0.79 30.40
CA VAL A 291 -5.76 1.38 31.61
C VAL A 291 -6.74 1.15 32.74
N ASP A 292 -6.27 0.63 33.87
CA ASP A 292 -7.09 0.16 34.99
C ASP A 292 -6.56 0.75 36.30
N ASP A 293 -7.33 1.70 36.87
CA ASP A 293 -7.09 2.30 38.19
C ASP A 293 -5.68 2.89 38.41
N VAL A 294 -5.20 3.67 37.44
CA VAL A 294 -3.86 4.27 37.50
C VAL A 294 -3.84 5.52 38.40
N ASN A 295 -2.94 5.50 39.38
CA ASN A 295 -2.65 6.63 40.27
C ASN A 295 -1.22 7.11 40.04
N LEU A 296 -1.05 8.39 39.71
CA LEU A 296 0.24 8.95 39.29
C LEU A 296 0.40 10.38 39.82
N SER A 297 1.60 10.72 40.33
CA SER A 297 1.93 12.08 40.77
C SER A 297 3.37 12.43 40.40
N ILE A 298 3.53 13.49 39.60
CA ILE A 298 4.81 13.96 39.05
C ILE A 298 5.04 15.39 39.54
N ALA A 299 6.19 15.62 40.19
CA ALA A 299 6.58 16.91 40.74
C ALA A 299 7.04 17.88 39.64
N ARG A 300 6.97 19.20 39.92
CA ARG A 300 7.50 20.22 39.00
C ARG A 300 9.01 20.05 38.77
N GLY A 301 9.43 20.21 37.52
CA GLY A 301 10.83 20.07 37.11
C GLY A 301 11.36 18.63 37.17
N GLU A 302 10.50 17.64 37.45
CA GLU A 302 10.85 16.22 37.42
C GLU A 302 10.99 15.71 35.99
N ILE A 303 11.99 14.85 35.75
CA ILE A 303 12.02 13.95 34.60
C ILE A 303 11.48 12.60 35.06
N PHE A 304 10.24 12.30 34.70
CA PHE A 304 9.54 11.10 35.09
C PHE A 304 9.48 10.10 33.93
N GLY A 305 10.04 8.91 34.13
CA GLY A 305 10.03 7.83 33.15
C GLY A 305 8.80 6.92 33.27
N PHE A 306 8.16 6.61 32.14
CA PHE A 306 7.07 5.65 32.05
C PHE A 306 7.52 4.41 31.28
N LEU A 307 7.79 3.33 32.01
CA LEU A 307 8.36 2.11 31.47
C LEU A 307 7.31 0.99 31.53
N GLY A 308 7.22 0.17 30.48
CA GLY A 308 6.24 -0.91 30.42
C GLY A 308 6.25 -1.62 29.08
N SER A 309 5.60 -2.77 29.00
CA SER A 309 5.52 -3.53 27.75
C SER A 309 4.66 -2.84 26.68
N ASN A 310 4.78 -3.28 25.43
CA ASN A 310 3.96 -2.75 24.35
C ASN A 310 2.51 -3.16 24.54
N GLY A 311 1.61 -2.18 24.45
CA GLY A 311 0.19 -2.38 24.73
C GLY A 311 -0.18 -2.44 26.21
N CYS A 312 0.73 -2.13 27.15
CA CYS A 312 0.40 -2.10 28.58
C CYS A 312 -0.42 -0.87 29.02
N GLY A 313 -0.66 0.09 28.12
CA GLY A 313 -1.44 1.30 28.41
C GLY A 313 -0.67 2.63 28.35
N LYS A 314 0.66 2.64 28.12
CA LYS A 314 1.50 3.87 28.14
C LYS A 314 0.95 5.05 27.34
N THR A 315 0.85 4.86 26.02
CA THR A 315 0.33 5.88 25.10
C THR A 315 -1.12 6.24 25.41
N THR A 316 -1.93 5.29 25.91
CA THR A 316 -3.32 5.55 26.31
C THR A 316 -3.36 6.49 27.52
N THR A 317 -2.54 6.22 28.55
CA THR A 317 -2.38 7.09 29.73
C THR A 317 -1.89 8.47 29.32
N MET A 318 -0.88 8.57 28.45
CA MET A 318 -0.40 9.85 27.94
C MET A 318 -1.44 10.62 27.14
N LYS A 319 -2.26 9.94 26.32
CA LYS A 319 -3.37 10.57 25.59
C LYS A 319 -4.47 11.08 26.53
N MET A 320 -4.71 10.40 27.65
CA MET A 320 -5.61 10.90 28.70
C MET A 320 -5.01 12.13 29.39
N LEU A 321 -3.73 12.09 29.74
CA LEU A 321 -3.01 13.20 30.39
C LEU A 321 -2.75 14.41 29.46
N THR A 322 -2.95 14.27 28.16
CA THR A 322 -2.94 15.41 27.20
C THR A 322 -4.36 15.88 26.85
N GLY A 323 -5.38 15.19 27.38
CA GLY A 323 -6.79 15.40 27.06
C GLY A 323 -7.21 14.95 25.67
N LEU A 324 -6.32 14.35 24.86
CA LEU A 324 -6.63 13.82 23.53
C LEU A 324 -7.60 12.65 23.55
N LEU A 325 -7.68 11.95 24.70
CA LEU A 325 -8.59 10.86 24.95
C LEU A 325 -9.29 11.10 26.30
N PRO A 326 -10.62 11.25 26.37
CA PRO A 326 -11.30 11.37 27.66
C PRO A 326 -11.23 10.05 28.43
N ALA A 327 -10.98 10.13 29.74
CA ALA A 327 -11.00 8.95 30.62
C ALA A 327 -12.41 8.38 30.75
N SER A 328 -12.52 7.07 30.95
CA SER A 328 -13.81 6.42 31.25
C SER A 328 -14.20 6.57 32.72
N VAL A 329 -13.22 6.53 33.62
CA VAL A 329 -13.34 6.75 35.07
C VAL A 329 -12.07 7.42 35.58
N GLY A 330 -12.18 8.17 36.68
CA GLY A 330 -11.06 8.88 37.31
C GLY A 330 -10.91 10.31 36.80
N THR A 331 -9.98 11.05 37.40
CA THR A 331 -9.67 12.43 37.01
C THR A 331 -8.17 12.61 36.80
N ALA A 332 -7.80 13.57 35.98
CA ALA A 332 -6.41 13.97 35.77
C ALA A 332 -6.31 15.49 35.87
N ARG A 333 -5.24 15.98 36.49
CA ARG A 333 -4.97 17.41 36.68
C ARG A 333 -3.58 17.77 36.18
N LEU A 334 -3.46 18.94 35.56
CA LEU A 334 -2.21 19.56 35.14
C LEU A 334 -2.08 20.92 35.84
N ASN A 335 -1.01 21.12 36.61
CA ASN A 335 -0.81 22.32 37.43
C ASN A 335 -2.05 22.67 38.29
N GLY A 336 -2.70 21.66 38.87
CA GLY A 336 -3.91 21.80 39.68
C GLY A 336 -5.22 21.99 38.91
N GLN A 337 -5.18 22.11 37.58
CA GLN A 337 -6.37 22.25 36.74
C GLN A 337 -6.78 20.91 36.15
N GLU A 338 -8.05 20.53 36.30
CA GLU A 338 -8.58 19.28 35.71
C GLU A 338 -8.55 19.32 34.18
N ILE A 339 -8.16 18.20 33.58
CA ILE A 339 -8.06 18.05 32.14
C ILE A 339 -9.45 17.79 31.57
N ASP A 340 -9.96 18.74 30.80
CA ASP A 340 -11.17 18.58 30.00
C ASP A 340 -10.83 18.64 28.51
N ALA A 341 -11.39 17.72 27.72
CA ALA A 341 -11.23 17.69 26.27
C ALA A 341 -11.74 18.98 25.58
N ALA A 342 -12.67 19.71 26.21
CA ALA A 342 -13.18 20.98 25.72
C ALA A 342 -12.31 22.20 26.08
N ASN A 343 -11.38 22.07 27.05
CA ASN A 343 -10.60 23.18 27.56
C ASN A 343 -9.23 23.31 26.86
N MET A 344 -9.15 24.22 25.89
CA MET A 344 -7.93 24.48 25.12
C MET A 344 -6.83 25.19 25.89
N GLU A 345 -7.14 25.88 27.00
CA GLU A 345 -6.15 26.67 27.77
C GLU A 345 -5.10 25.77 28.43
N VAL A 346 -5.51 24.63 28.98
CA VAL A 346 -4.59 23.66 29.60
C VAL A 346 -3.64 23.07 28.55
N ARG A 347 -4.17 22.73 27.35
CA ARG A 347 -3.38 22.16 26.25
C ARG A 347 -2.35 23.12 25.67
N ARG A 348 -2.62 24.44 25.70
CA ARG A 348 -1.65 25.46 25.27
C ARG A 348 -0.39 25.49 26.13
N ARG A 349 -0.41 24.92 27.33
CA ARG A 349 0.74 24.89 28.26
C ARG A 349 1.49 23.56 28.26
N VAL A 350 1.06 22.61 27.42
CA VAL A 350 1.65 21.27 27.30
C VAL A 350 2.30 21.14 25.93
N GLY A 351 3.55 20.70 25.89
CA GLY A 351 4.19 20.18 24.69
C GLY A 351 3.92 18.67 24.61
N TYR A 352 3.45 18.18 23.47
CA TYR A 352 3.26 16.74 23.26
C TYR A 352 3.98 16.28 22.01
N MET A 353 4.77 15.23 22.16
CA MET A 353 5.43 14.52 21.07
C MET A 353 4.88 13.10 21.02
N SER A 354 4.15 12.78 19.95
CA SER A 354 3.60 11.44 19.75
C SER A 354 4.62 10.47 19.15
N GLN A 355 4.40 9.16 19.36
CA GLN A 355 5.21 8.09 18.80
C GLN A 355 5.29 8.12 17.25
N ALA A 356 4.17 8.42 16.57
CA ALA A 356 4.18 8.71 15.14
C ALA A 356 4.53 10.19 14.92
N PHE A 357 5.37 10.49 13.93
CA PHE A 357 5.80 11.85 13.64
C PHE A 357 4.59 12.79 13.45
N SER A 358 4.52 13.85 14.26
CA SER A 358 3.51 14.91 14.14
C SER A 358 3.90 15.98 13.10
N LEU A 359 4.95 15.76 12.33
CA LEU A 359 5.51 16.72 11.38
C LEU A 359 4.83 16.60 10.02
N TYR A 360 4.65 17.74 9.36
CA TYR A 360 4.20 17.78 7.96
C TYR A 360 5.39 17.49 7.05
N SER A 361 5.34 16.37 6.34
CA SER A 361 6.48 15.83 5.57
C SER A 361 6.76 16.66 4.30
N GLU A 362 5.74 17.37 3.82
CA GLU A 362 5.78 18.24 2.64
C GLU A 362 6.25 19.67 2.96
N LEU A 363 6.45 20.00 4.25
CA LEU A 363 6.93 21.31 4.72
C LEU A 363 8.38 21.20 5.19
N THR A 364 9.19 22.22 4.92
CA THR A 364 10.58 22.29 5.42
C THR A 364 10.63 22.42 6.96
N VAL A 365 11.81 22.22 7.57
CA VAL A 365 12.04 22.45 9.01
C VAL A 365 11.56 23.82 9.44
N ARG A 366 11.94 24.88 8.71
CA ARG A 366 11.47 26.26 8.93
C ARG A 366 9.95 26.37 8.90
N GLN A 367 9.32 25.82 7.86
CA GLN A 367 7.88 25.91 7.66
C GLN A 367 7.10 25.14 8.74
N ASN A 368 7.61 23.99 9.20
CA ASN A 368 7.02 23.26 10.32
C ASN A 368 7.06 24.12 11.60
N LEU A 369 8.22 24.68 11.96
CA LEU A 369 8.35 25.54 13.14
C LEU A 369 7.41 26.76 13.09
N GLU A 370 7.36 27.44 11.94
CA GLU A 370 6.49 28.61 11.74
C GLU A 370 5.00 28.24 11.81
N LEU A 371 4.60 27.13 11.17
CA LEU A 371 3.23 26.63 11.21
C LEU A 371 2.80 26.33 12.65
N HIS A 372 3.61 25.58 13.40
CA HIS A 372 3.26 25.22 14.77
C HIS A 372 3.24 26.44 15.69
N ALA A 373 4.16 27.39 15.54
CA ALA A 373 4.10 28.66 16.28
C ALA A 373 2.76 29.39 16.05
N ARG A 374 2.28 29.45 14.80
CA ARG A 374 0.98 30.05 14.46
C ARG A 374 -0.21 29.26 15.02
N LEU A 375 -0.18 27.93 14.93
CA LEU A 375 -1.24 27.06 15.46
C LEU A 375 -1.40 27.22 16.98
N PHE A 376 -0.29 27.37 17.70
CA PHE A 376 -0.30 27.64 19.14
C PHE A 376 -0.56 29.12 19.50
N SER A 377 -0.89 29.97 18.52
CA SER A 377 -1.19 31.40 18.72
C SER A 377 -0.03 32.18 19.37
N VAL A 378 1.21 31.81 19.07
CA VAL A 378 2.40 32.58 19.48
C VAL A 378 2.36 33.94 18.78
N ASP A 379 2.64 35.02 19.52
CA ASP A 379 2.62 36.38 18.99
C ASP A 379 3.56 36.51 17.78
N ALA A 380 3.03 37.02 16.66
CA ALA A 380 3.74 37.11 15.39
C ALA A 380 5.05 37.90 15.47
N SER A 381 5.17 38.86 16.39
CA SER A 381 6.39 39.64 16.59
C SER A 381 7.52 38.82 17.25
N VAL A 382 7.18 37.77 18.00
CA VAL A 382 8.13 36.95 18.78
C VAL A 382 8.47 35.63 18.06
N ILE A 383 7.67 35.21 17.07
CA ILE A 383 7.92 33.98 16.29
C ILE A 383 9.36 33.90 15.75
N PRO A 384 9.94 34.93 15.11
CA PRO A 384 11.30 34.85 14.57
C PRO A 384 12.35 34.57 15.66
N ASP A 385 12.16 35.11 16.86
CA ASP A 385 13.08 34.96 17.98
C ASP A 385 12.98 33.55 18.58
N ARG A 386 11.75 33.06 18.78
CA ARG A 386 11.49 31.69 19.24
C ARG A 386 12.02 30.66 18.25
N MET A 387 11.83 30.88 16.95
CA MET A 387 12.39 30.00 15.92
C MET A 387 13.92 29.97 15.99
N ARG A 388 14.59 31.12 16.07
CA ARG A 388 16.06 31.17 16.22
C ARG A 388 16.54 30.46 17.49
N GLU A 389 15.81 30.61 18.58
CA GLU A 389 16.08 29.92 19.84
C GLU A 389 15.99 28.40 19.67
N MET A 390 14.88 27.90 19.12
CA MET A 390 14.65 26.46 18.93
C MET A 390 15.64 25.84 17.93
N VAL A 391 15.95 26.54 16.84
CA VAL A 391 16.95 26.11 15.85
C VAL A 391 18.33 25.95 16.48
N ARG A 392 18.72 26.84 17.40
CA ARG A 392 19.98 26.76 18.13
C ARG A 392 19.97 25.67 19.19
N ARG A 393 18.92 25.61 20.03
CA ARG A 393 18.81 24.63 21.12
C ARG A 393 18.72 23.19 20.62
N CYS A 394 18.04 22.96 19.51
CA CYS A 394 17.89 21.64 18.90
C CYS A 394 18.91 21.36 17.78
N ASP A 395 19.86 22.27 17.53
CA ASP A 395 20.94 22.14 16.54
C ASP A 395 20.40 21.74 15.14
N LEU A 396 19.54 22.62 14.60
CA LEU A 396 18.84 22.45 13.31
C LEU A 396 19.29 23.44 12.23
N ALA A 397 20.33 24.23 12.50
CA ALA A 397 20.75 25.35 11.64
C ALA A 397 21.12 24.89 10.22
N ASP A 398 21.88 23.80 10.11
CA ASP A 398 22.39 23.28 8.83
C ASP A 398 21.31 22.64 7.95
N VAL A 399 20.14 22.34 8.52
CA VAL A 399 19.05 21.61 7.85
C VAL A 399 17.76 22.40 7.76
N ILE A 400 17.80 23.71 8.03
CA ILE A 400 16.62 24.55 8.24
C ILE A 400 15.66 24.62 7.03
N ASP A 401 16.18 24.45 5.82
CA ASP A 401 15.39 24.49 4.58
C ASP A 401 15.20 23.09 3.94
N THR A 402 15.47 22.03 4.69
CA THR A 402 15.31 20.63 4.26
C THR A 402 13.93 20.07 4.65
N LEU A 403 13.41 19.10 3.89
CA LEU A 403 12.16 18.39 4.22
C LEU A 403 12.40 17.28 5.28
N PRO A 404 11.48 17.05 6.23
CA PRO A 404 11.63 16.08 7.31
C PRO A 404 12.02 14.67 6.87
N ASP A 405 11.48 14.18 5.75
CA ASP A 405 11.75 12.83 5.24
C ASP A 405 13.19 12.64 4.76
N ALA A 406 13.88 13.73 4.38
CA ALA A 406 15.28 13.70 4.01
C ALA A 406 16.23 13.77 5.22
N LEU A 407 15.71 14.05 6.43
CA LEU A 407 16.51 14.15 7.65
C LEU A 407 16.77 12.76 8.27
N PRO A 408 17.98 12.53 8.82
CA PRO A 408 18.24 11.41 9.70
C PRO A 408 17.27 11.39 10.90
N LEU A 409 16.97 10.20 11.40
CA LEU A 409 15.97 9.99 12.44
C LEU A 409 16.22 10.84 13.68
N GLY A 410 17.44 10.85 14.22
CA GLY A 410 17.79 11.66 15.38
C GLY A 410 17.56 13.18 15.18
N ILE A 411 17.84 13.70 13.98
CA ILE A 411 17.56 15.11 13.66
C ILE A 411 16.06 15.37 13.57
N ARG A 412 15.30 14.42 13.01
CA ARG A 412 13.83 14.49 12.94
C ARG A 412 13.20 14.50 14.33
N GLN A 413 13.72 13.71 15.28
CA GLN A 413 13.29 13.74 16.68
C GLN A 413 13.59 15.08 17.35
N ARG A 414 14.78 15.66 17.10
CA ARG A 414 15.11 17.02 17.58
C ARG A 414 14.19 18.09 16.99
N LEU A 415 13.81 17.98 15.71
CA LEU A 415 12.79 18.85 15.11
C LEU A 415 11.42 18.66 15.76
N SER A 416 11.00 17.43 16.02
CA SER A 416 9.74 17.15 16.71
C SER A 416 9.72 17.77 18.12
N LEU A 417 10.83 17.67 18.85
CA LEU A 417 11.01 18.33 20.14
C LEU A 417 10.97 19.87 19.99
N ALA A 418 11.67 20.44 19.01
CA ALA A 418 11.66 21.88 18.73
C ALA A 418 10.24 22.40 18.45
N VAL A 419 9.46 21.64 17.69
CA VAL A 419 8.05 21.93 17.41
C VAL A 419 7.21 21.85 18.68
N ALA A 420 7.39 20.82 19.51
CA ALA A 420 6.66 20.68 20.77
C ALA A 420 7.02 21.78 21.80
N MET A 421 8.19 22.42 21.66
CA MET A 421 8.68 23.46 22.55
C MET A 421 8.45 24.89 22.03
N ILE A 422 8.02 25.07 20.78
CA ILE A 422 8.00 26.39 20.12
C ILE A 422 7.15 27.43 20.89
N HIS A 423 6.05 26.98 21.48
CA HIS A 423 5.11 27.80 22.27
C HIS A 423 5.48 27.96 23.75
N GLY A 424 6.58 27.36 24.20
CA GLY A 424 7.11 27.51 25.56
C GLY A 424 6.27 26.82 26.64
N PRO A 425 6.08 25.48 26.56
CA PRO A 425 5.30 24.74 27.54
C PRO A 425 6.03 24.59 28.90
N ASP A 426 5.25 24.49 29.97
CA ASP A 426 5.76 24.16 31.32
C ASP A 426 5.87 22.64 31.54
N ILE A 427 5.11 21.87 30.75
CA ILE A 427 5.00 20.41 30.83
C ILE A 427 5.25 19.84 29.44
N LEU A 428 6.14 18.86 29.35
CA LEU A 428 6.47 18.17 28.12
C LEU A 428 6.17 16.68 28.27
N ILE A 429 5.29 16.15 27.42
CA ILE A 429 4.94 14.72 27.37
C ILE A 429 5.55 14.13 26.10
N LEU A 430 6.44 13.16 26.26
CA LEU A 430 7.23 12.56 25.17
C LEU A 430 6.94 11.06 25.08
N ASP A 431 6.34 10.62 23.98
CA ASP A 431 6.05 9.20 23.77
C ASP A 431 7.14 8.54 22.92
N GLU A 432 8.01 7.74 23.55
CA GLU A 432 9.15 7.03 22.95
C GLU A 432 10.06 7.90 22.05
N PRO A 433 10.53 9.07 22.54
CA PRO A 433 11.12 10.10 21.68
C PRO A 433 12.46 9.73 21.03
N THR A 434 13.17 8.75 21.59
CA THR A 434 14.50 8.30 21.18
C THR A 434 14.48 6.89 20.57
N SER A 435 13.29 6.34 20.30
CA SER A 435 13.14 5.03 19.66
C SER A 435 13.79 5.02 18.27
N GLY A 436 14.70 4.07 18.04
CA GLY A 436 15.48 3.94 16.80
C GLY A 436 16.61 4.97 16.62
N VAL A 437 16.86 5.83 17.60
CA VAL A 437 17.95 6.83 17.51
C VAL A 437 19.27 6.21 17.95
N ASP A 438 20.37 6.55 17.28
CA ASP A 438 21.70 6.06 17.63
C ASP A 438 22.21 6.60 18.97
N PRO A 439 23.18 5.95 19.64
CA PRO A 439 23.64 6.35 20.97
C PRO A 439 24.04 7.83 21.08
N ILE A 440 24.80 8.37 20.12
CA ILE A 440 25.27 9.76 20.20
C ILE A 440 24.11 10.74 20.05
N ALA A 441 23.23 10.53 19.06
CA ALA A 441 22.09 11.41 18.85
C ALA A 441 21.10 11.33 20.01
N ARG A 442 20.95 10.17 20.63
CA ARG A 442 20.16 9.95 21.85
C ARG A 442 20.74 10.71 23.04
N ASP A 443 22.05 10.65 23.26
CA ASP A 443 22.70 11.39 24.35
C ASP A 443 22.55 12.91 24.18
N LYS A 444 22.72 13.41 22.96
CA LYS A 444 22.42 14.82 22.64
C LYS A 444 20.96 15.18 22.92
N PHE A 445 20.03 14.28 22.62
CA PHE A 445 18.61 14.49 22.92
C PHE A 445 18.38 14.58 24.44
N TRP A 446 18.96 13.66 25.21
CA TRP A 446 18.87 13.65 26.67
C TRP A 446 19.57 14.85 27.35
N GLN A 447 20.65 15.38 26.77
CA GLN A 447 21.24 16.65 27.19
C GLN A 447 20.24 17.80 27.08
N ILE A 448 19.50 17.89 25.96
CA ILE A 448 18.44 18.90 25.78
C ILE A 448 17.35 18.72 26.85
N LEU A 449 16.92 17.49 27.14
CA LEU A 449 15.93 17.24 28.19
C LEU A 449 16.45 17.64 29.58
N SER A 450 17.72 17.37 29.87
CA SER A 450 18.38 17.78 31.10
C SER A 450 18.38 19.29 31.25
N ASP A 451 18.78 20.03 30.20
CA ASP A 451 18.79 21.48 30.20
C ASP A 451 17.38 22.07 30.38
N LEU A 452 16.37 21.52 29.70
CA LEU A 452 14.98 21.95 29.84
C LEU A 452 14.46 21.75 31.28
N SER A 453 14.74 20.61 31.87
CA SER A 453 14.31 20.30 33.24
C SER A 453 15.05 21.14 34.28
N ARG A 454 16.38 21.26 34.17
CA ARG A 454 17.22 21.87 35.22
C ARG A 454 17.37 23.38 35.09
N ASN A 455 17.48 23.91 33.87
CA ASN A 455 17.68 25.34 33.65
C ASN A 455 16.35 26.08 33.47
N ASP A 456 15.38 25.46 32.79
CA ASP A 456 14.09 26.08 32.49
C ASP A 456 12.94 25.60 33.39
N ASN A 457 13.20 24.66 34.31
CA ASN A 457 12.23 24.08 35.26
C ASN A 457 11.00 23.43 34.58
N VAL A 458 11.18 22.90 33.36
CA VAL A 458 10.14 22.17 32.62
C VAL A 458 9.93 20.80 33.23
N THR A 459 8.66 20.40 33.43
CA THR A 459 8.33 19.05 33.88
C THR A 459 8.27 18.11 32.67
N ILE A 460 8.99 16.99 32.72
CA ILE A 460 9.09 16.07 31.59
C ILE A 460 8.51 14.72 31.96
N PHE A 461 7.49 14.27 31.23
CA PHE A 461 6.93 12.93 31.32
C PHE A 461 7.28 12.16 30.05
N VAL A 462 8.24 11.23 30.15
CA VAL A 462 8.79 10.51 29.00
C VAL A 462 8.50 9.02 29.10
N SER A 463 8.00 8.40 28.03
CA SER A 463 7.95 6.95 27.92
C SER A 463 9.21 6.45 27.24
N THR A 464 9.73 5.34 27.73
CA THR A 464 10.88 4.66 27.12
C THR A 464 10.77 3.16 27.33
N HIS A 465 11.42 2.39 26.46
CA HIS A 465 11.67 0.96 26.61
C HIS A 465 13.16 0.64 26.74
N PHE A 466 14.02 1.66 26.85
CA PHE A 466 15.46 1.53 27.06
C PHE A 466 15.79 1.69 28.55
N MET A 467 16.48 0.71 29.13
CA MET A 467 16.82 0.73 30.55
C MET A 467 17.84 1.82 30.88
N ASN A 468 18.82 2.04 30.00
CA ASN A 468 19.81 3.12 30.15
C ASN A 468 19.16 4.51 30.20
N GLU A 469 18.06 4.72 29.45
CA GLU A 469 17.30 5.97 29.50
C GLU A 469 16.45 6.08 30.77
N ALA A 470 15.80 4.98 31.15
CA ALA A 470 15.03 4.92 32.40
C ALA A 470 15.93 5.19 33.62
N ALA A 471 17.21 4.79 33.57
CA ALA A 471 18.20 5.06 34.61
C ALA A 471 18.58 6.55 34.72
N LEU A 472 18.38 7.36 33.67
CA LEU A 472 18.61 8.80 33.70
C LEU A 472 17.44 9.57 34.34
N CYS A 473 16.24 8.98 34.38
CA CYS A 473 15.06 9.61 34.96
C CYS A 473 15.20 9.77 36.48
N ASP A 474 14.58 10.83 37.02
CA ASP A 474 14.56 11.07 38.45
C ASP A 474 13.75 9.98 39.19
N ARG A 475 12.59 9.63 38.63
CA ARG A 475 11.71 8.55 39.06
C ARG A 475 11.14 7.86 37.84
N ILE A 476 10.85 6.57 37.98
CA ILE A 476 10.20 5.78 36.94
C ILE A 476 8.99 5.06 37.51
N SER A 477 8.00 4.81 36.65
CA SER A 477 6.89 3.92 36.94
C SER A 477 6.90 2.75 35.99
N LEU A 478 6.77 1.55 36.54
CA LEU A 478 6.70 0.29 35.81
C LEU A 478 5.24 -0.08 35.61
N MET A 479 4.80 -0.25 34.37
CA MET A 479 3.40 -0.54 34.02
C MET A 479 3.28 -1.90 33.31
N HIS A 480 2.26 -2.68 33.70
CA HIS A 480 1.88 -3.92 33.05
C HIS A 480 0.36 -4.08 33.00
N ALA A 481 -0.17 -4.55 31.87
CA ALA A 481 -1.58 -4.87 31.68
C ALA A 481 -2.57 -3.79 32.20
N GLY A 482 -2.30 -2.51 31.95
CA GLY A 482 -3.16 -1.40 32.37
C GLY A 482 -2.88 -0.85 33.77
N ARG A 483 -2.00 -1.47 34.56
CA ARG A 483 -1.75 -1.14 35.98
C ARG A 483 -0.30 -0.73 36.24
N ILE A 484 -0.11 0.16 37.21
CA ILE A 484 1.22 0.49 37.74
C ILE A 484 1.64 -0.58 38.76
N LEU A 485 2.81 -1.18 38.56
CA LEU A 485 3.41 -2.18 39.43
C LEU A 485 4.23 -1.55 40.56
N VAL A 486 5.04 -0.55 40.24
CA VAL A 486 5.89 0.18 41.19
C VAL A 486 6.22 1.56 40.62
N THR A 487 6.42 2.55 41.51
CA THR A 487 6.89 3.88 41.14
C THR A 487 7.94 4.36 42.15
N ASP A 488 9.20 4.48 41.73
CA ASP A 488 10.30 4.95 42.58
C ASP A 488 11.50 5.41 41.72
N SER A 489 12.60 5.82 42.34
CA SER A 489 13.87 6.04 41.67
C SER A 489 14.43 4.72 41.09
N PRO A 490 15.12 4.74 39.94
CA PRO A 490 15.71 3.54 39.35
C PRO A 490 16.60 2.75 40.33
N ALA A 491 17.42 3.44 41.13
CA ALA A 491 18.29 2.82 42.13
C ALA A 491 17.50 2.09 43.22
N ALA A 492 16.42 2.70 43.74
CA ALA A 492 15.57 2.09 44.76
C ALA A 492 14.81 0.86 44.24
N ILE A 493 14.42 0.85 42.96
CA ILE A 493 13.77 -0.31 42.31
C ILE A 493 14.74 -1.50 42.17
N VAL A 494 16.00 -1.24 41.85
CA VAL A 494 17.04 -2.28 41.79
C VAL A 494 17.32 -2.86 43.18
N GLU A 495 17.48 -1.98 44.17
CA GLU A 495 17.72 -2.37 45.56
C GLU A 495 16.55 -3.18 46.16
N SER A 496 15.31 -2.77 45.90
CA SER A 496 14.11 -3.45 46.42
C SER A 496 13.95 -4.89 45.92
N ARG A 497 14.56 -5.23 44.79
CA ARG A 497 14.55 -6.58 44.19
C ARG A 497 15.87 -7.32 44.32
N SER A 498 16.90 -6.72 44.93
CA SER A 498 18.26 -7.28 44.99
C SER A 498 18.76 -7.74 43.60
N ALA A 499 18.44 -6.97 42.57
CA ALA A 499 18.77 -7.29 41.19
C ALA A 499 20.16 -6.74 40.79
N GLU A 500 20.82 -7.38 39.82
CA GLU A 500 22.11 -6.89 39.30
C GLU A 500 21.94 -5.66 38.39
N SER A 501 20.78 -5.52 37.75
CA SER A 501 20.46 -4.43 36.84
C SER A 501 19.00 -3.97 36.94
N LEU A 502 18.71 -2.77 36.43
CA LEU A 502 17.35 -2.26 36.31
C LEU A 502 16.47 -3.16 35.42
N GLN A 503 17.07 -3.76 34.39
CA GLN A 503 16.38 -4.70 33.52
C GLN A 503 15.91 -5.94 34.28
N ASP A 504 16.77 -6.51 35.11
CA ASP A 504 16.46 -7.72 35.90
C ASP A 504 15.38 -7.42 36.94
N ALA A 505 15.46 -6.26 37.60
CA ALA A 505 14.41 -5.80 38.50
C ALA A 505 13.07 -5.66 37.76
N PHE A 506 13.06 -5.04 36.56
CA PHE A 506 11.87 -4.88 35.74
C PHE A 506 11.26 -6.23 35.33
N ILE A 507 12.08 -7.18 34.88
CA ILE A 507 11.63 -8.53 34.50
C ILE A 507 11.04 -9.24 35.72
N ALA A 508 11.67 -9.16 36.90
CA ALA A 508 11.14 -9.77 38.12
C ALA A 508 9.76 -9.21 38.50
N TYR A 509 9.56 -7.88 38.42
CA TYR A 509 8.23 -7.28 38.63
C TYR A 509 7.18 -7.76 37.61
N LEU A 510 7.58 -7.93 36.34
CA LEU A 510 6.68 -8.45 35.30
C LEU A 510 6.31 -9.92 35.54
N GLU A 511 7.28 -10.77 35.88
CA GLU A 511 7.05 -12.18 36.16
C GLU A 511 6.11 -12.38 37.36
N ASP A 512 6.27 -11.60 38.42
CA ASP A 512 5.37 -11.61 39.57
C ASP A 512 3.93 -11.20 39.18
N ALA A 513 3.80 -10.14 38.36
CA ALA A 513 2.50 -9.67 37.91
C ALA A 513 1.79 -10.70 37.01
N ILE A 514 2.55 -11.39 36.15
CA ILE A 514 2.06 -12.46 35.28
C ILE A 514 1.70 -13.72 36.11
N GLY A 515 2.45 -14.01 37.17
CA GLY A 515 2.21 -15.12 38.10
C GLY A 515 0.87 -15.02 38.85
N GLY A 516 0.29 -13.83 38.98
CA GLY A 516 -1.01 -13.59 39.60
C GLY A 516 -2.24 -13.90 38.72
N ASP A 517 -2.10 -13.84 37.39
CA ASP A 517 -3.17 -14.09 36.39
C ASP A 517 -3.05 -15.47 35.71
N ALA A 518 -2.20 -16.35 36.26
CA ALA A 518 -1.70 -17.57 35.64
C ALA A 518 -2.72 -18.71 35.42
N ASN A 519 -4.02 -18.50 35.60
CA ASN A 519 -5.03 -19.54 35.35
C ASN A 519 -5.79 -19.42 34.02
N LEU A 520 -5.54 -18.38 33.20
CA LEU A 520 -6.24 -18.23 31.91
C LEU A 520 -5.33 -18.02 30.68
N ALA A 521 -4.00 -17.92 30.83
CA ALA A 521 -3.11 -17.77 29.66
C ALA A 521 -1.80 -18.60 29.70
N ILE A 522 -1.50 -19.33 30.77
CA ILE A 522 -0.19 -19.98 31.00
C ILE A 522 -0.33 -21.50 31.22
N ALA A 523 -1.36 -22.12 30.65
CA ALA A 523 -1.38 -23.58 30.52
C ALA A 523 -0.52 -24.02 29.32
N SER A 524 0.81 -23.94 29.45
CA SER A 524 1.82 -24.87 28.91
C SER A 524 3.19 -24.19 28.76
N THR A 525 3.82 -23.83 29.87
CA THR A 525 5.28 -23.59 29.91
C THR A 525 5.87 -24.26 31.15
N ALA A 526 6.01 -25.58 31.04
CA ALA A 526 7.12 -26.28 31.66
C ALA A 526 7.93 -26.88 30.50
N PRO A 527 9.26 -26.74 30.46
CA PRO A 527 10.07 -27.51 29.53
C PRO A 527 9.95 -28.97 29.97
N ALA A 528 9.09 -29.72 29.28
CA ALA A 528 9.12 -31.17 29.39
C ALA A 528 10.51 -31.63 28.98
N ALA A 529 11.12 -32.46 29.83
CA ALA A 529 12.37 -33.15 29.59
C ALA A 529 12.47 -33.60 28.12
N GLY A 530 13.67 -33.43 27.56
CA GLY A 530 13.94 -33.46 26.12
C GLY A 530 13.24 -34.60 25.38
N PRO A 531 12.83 -34.37 24.12
CA PRO A 531 12.36 -35.48 23.32
C PRO A 531 13.53 -36.46 23.18
N GLU A 532 13.26 -37.72 23.55
CA GLU A 532 14.03 -38.85 23.03
C GLU A 532 14.24 -38.61 21.54
N ALA A 533 15.50 -38.65 21.14
CA ALA A 533 15.93 -38.62 19.75
C ALA A 533 15.31 -39.83 19.04
N SER A 534 14.04 -39.69 18.65
CA SER A 534 13.43 -40.51 17.63
C SER A 534 14.12 -40.11 16.33
N ASP A 535 14.66 -41.12 15.66
CA ASP A 535 15.36 -41.08 14.37
C ASP A 535 14.58 -40.29 13.30
N LEU A 536 14.56 -38.98 13.40
CA LEU A 536 14.37 -38.09 12.27
C LEU A 536 15.63 -38.26 11.45
N LYS A 537 15.60 -39.23 10.54
CA LYS A 537 16.51 -39.26 9.41
C LYS A 537 16.36 -37.92 8.70
N PHE A 538 17.23 -36.98 9.06
CA PHE A 538 17.41 -35.73 8.36
C PHE A 538 17.91 -36.11 6.98
N HIS A 539 16.98 -36.20 6.04
CA HIS A 539 17.34 -36.25 4.64
C HIS A 539 18.06 -34.93 4.36
N ALA A 540 19.39 -34.99 4.28
CA ALA A 540 20.15 -34.10 3.42
C ALA A 540 19.32 -33.97 2.17
N THR A 541 18.88 -32.76 1.85
CA THR A 541 18.01 -32.49 0.72
C THR A 541 18.72 -33.01 -0.51
N ASP A 542 18.36 -34.23 -0.90
CA ASP A 542 18.80 -34.86 -2.14
C ASP A 542 18.60 -33.83 -3.23
N ASP A 543 19.60 -33.75 -4.09
CA ASP A 543 19.77 -32.90 -5.26
C ASP A 543 18.59 -33.09 -6.25
N ARG A 544 17.38 -32.76 -5.79
CA ARG A 544 16.12 -32.89 -6.50
C ARG A 544 16.21 -31.90 -7.62
N SER A 545 16.61 -32.41 -8.80
CA SER A 545 16.79 -31.69 -10.04
C SER A 545 15.88 -30.48 -10.10
N GLN A 546 16.47 -29.29 -9.91
CA GLN A 546 15.73 -28.05 -9.79
C GLN A 546 15.00 -27.80 -11.11
N ARG A 547 13.69 -28.05 -11.12
CA ARG A 547 12.87 -27.69 -12.27
C ARG A 547 12.81 -26.16 -12.32
N LEU A 548 13.12 -25.60 -13.49
CA LEU A 548 12.97 -24.18 -13.83
C LEU A 548 11.55 -23.63 -13.55
N PHE A 549 10.56 -24.53 -13.38
CA PHE A 549 9.18 -24.20 -13.06
C PHE A 549 8.54 -25.22 -12.10
N SER A 550 7.81 -24.73 -11.11
CA SER A 550 7.03 -25.48 -10.14
C SER A 550 5.59 -24.98 -10.04
N PHE A 551 4.64 -25.85 -10.40
CA PHE A 551 3.21 -25.60 -10.23
C PHE A 551 2.82 -25.36 -8.77
N ASN A 552 3.50 -26.00 -7.80
CA ASN A 552 3.20 -25.83 -6.39
C ASN A 552 3.51 -24.41 -5.91
N ARG A 553 4.63 -23.81 -6.36
CA ARG A 553 5.02 -22.44 -6.04
C ARG A 553 4.06 -21.43 -6.65
N MET A 554 3.74 -21.60 -7.93
CA MET A 554 2.75 -20.77 -8.62
C MET A 554 1.38 -20.82 -7.94
N PHE A 555 0.89 -22.03 -7.60
CA PHE A 555 -0.41 -22.19 -6.93
C PHE A 555 -0.40 -21.65 -5.50
N ALA A 556 0.74 -21.62 -4.81
CA ALA A 556 0.86 -20.97 -3.51
C ALA A 556 0.56 -19.46 -3.58
N TYR A 557 1.12 -18.75 -4.57
CA TYR A 557 0.76 -17.34 -4.83
C TYR A 557 -0.70 -17.19 -5.22
N SER A 558 -1.21 -18.05 -6.10
CA SER A 558 -2.61 -17.99 -6.53
C SER A 558 -3.57 -18.17 -5.35
N ARG A 559 -3.33 -19.14 -4.47
CA ARG A 559 -4.15 -19.38 -3.29
C ARG A 559 -4.07 -18.21 -2.30
N ARG A 560 -2.87 -17.70 -2.05
CA ARG A 560 -2.66 -16.55 -1.16
C ARG A 560 -3.41 -15.32 -1.68
N GLU A 561 -3.24 -14.98 -2.95
CA GLU A 561 -3.93 -13.85 -3.59
C GLU A 561 -5.46 -14.04 -3.58
N ALA A 562 -5.97 -15.25 -3.81
CA ALA A 562 -7.40 -15.54 -3.72
C ALA A 562 -7.97 -15.32 -2.30
N LEU A 563 -7.23 -15.73 -1.26
CA LEU A 563 -7.61 -15.49 0.14
C LEU A 563 -7.63 -13.98 0.46
N GLU A 564 -6.66 -13.22 -0.05
CA GLU A 564 -6.63 -11.76 0.11
C GLU A 564 -7.83 -11.12 -0.59
N LEU A 565 -8.13 -11.51 -1.83
CA LEU A 565 -9.30 -11.01 -2.56
C LEU A 565 -10.61 -11.32 -1.85
N GLN A 566 -10.75 -12.51 -1.26
CA GLN A 566 -11.94 -12.90 -0.52
C GLN A 566 -12.12 -12.09 0.78
N ARG A 567 -11.02 -11.70 1.43
CA ARG A 567 -11.04 -10.98 2.71
C ARG A 567 -10.93 -9.46 2.57
N ASP A 568 -10.75 -8.95 1.35
CA ASP A 568 -10.72 -7.51 1.03
C ASP A 568 -12.05 -7.09 0.38
N PRO A 569 -13.06 -6.67 1.18
CA PRO A 569 -14.40 -6.38 0.68
C PRO A 569 -14.42 -5.19 -0.28
N ILE A 570 -13.51 -4.22 -0.11
CA ILE A 570 -13.43 -3.03 -0.96
C ILE A 570 -12.99 -3.46 -2.36
N ARG A 571 -11.93 -4.26 -2.45
CA ARG A 571 -11.41 -4.75 -3.73
C ARG A 571 -12.41 -5.66 -4.44
N ALA A 572 -13.05 -6.57 -3.70
CA ALA A 572 -14.09 -7.45 -4.26
C ALA A 572 -15.30 -6.65 -4.77
N THR A 573 -15.76 -5.66 -4.00
CA THR A 573 -16.89 -4.80 -4.41
C THR A 573 -16.53 -3.96 -5.63
N LEU A 574 -15.35 -3.36 -5.68
CA LEU A 574 -14.89 -2.58 -6.83
C LEU A 574 -14.82 -3.45 -8.11
N ALA A 575 -14.35 -4.69 -7.99
CA ALA A 575 -14.24 -5.62 -9.10
C ALA A 575 -15.60 -6.01 -9.69
N ILE A 576 -16.56 -6.30 -8.81
CA ILE A 576 -17.88 -6.84 -9.15
C ILE A 576 -18.86 -5.72 -9.48
N LEU A 577 -19.08 -4.81 -8.53
CA LEU A 577 -20.12 -3.79 -8.62
C LEU A 577 -19.68 -2.59 -9.47
N GLY A 578 -18.40 -2.23 -9.42
CA GLY A 578 -17.86 -1.07 -10.16
C GLY A 578 -18.10 -1.15 -11.67
N SER A 579 -17.89 -2.33 -12.26
CA SER A 579 -18.13 -2.56 -13.69
C SER A 579 -19.60 -2.48 -14.06
N VAL A 580 -20.49 -3.03 -13.23
CA VAL A 580 -21.94 -3.01 -13.49
C VAL A 580 -22.51 -1.60 -13.36
N ILE A 581 -22.08 -0.84 -12.34
CA ILE A 581 -22.47 0.58 -12.19
C ILE A 581 -22.01 1.38 -13.40
N LEU A 582 -20.75 1.20 -13.83
CA LEU A 582 -20.24 1.95 -14.98
C LEU A 582 -20.93 1.54 -16.28
N MET A 583 -21.29 0.25 -16.43
CA MET A 583 -22.11 -0.23 -17.54
C MET A 583 -23.50 0.42 -17.54
N PHE A 584 -24.13 0.57 -16.38
CA PHE A 584 -25.40 1.27 -16.25
C PHE A 584 -25.28 2.75 -16.64
N VAL A 585 -24.27 3.44 -16.10
CA VAL A 585 -24.02 4.87 -16.36
C VAL A 585 -23.73 5.11 -17.85
N ILE A 586 -22.87 4.30 -18.48
CA ILE A 586 -22.52 4.49 -19.89
C ILE A 586 -23.69 4.06 -20.80
N GLY A 587 -24.33 2.92 -20.49
CA GLY A 587 -25.42 2.39 -21.30
C GLY A 587 -26.64 3.31 -21.36
N TYR A 588 -27.08 3.87 -20.22
CA TYR A 588 -28.18 4.85 -20.21
C TYR A 588 -27.72 6.29 -20.48
N GLY A 589 -26.48 6.64 -20.11
CA GLY A 589 -25.98 8.01 -20.21
C GLY A 589 -25.62 8.45 -21.63
N ILE A 590 -25.22 7.52 -22.52
CA ILE A 590 -24.93 7.82 -23.93
C ILE A 590 -26.12 7.35 -24.78
N ASN A 591 -27.24 8.06 -24.70
CA ASN A 591 -28.37 7.82 -25.61
C ASN A 591 -28.32 8.82 -26.78
N LEU A 592 -28.03 8.32 -27.97
CA LEU A 592 -28.07 9.09 -29.22
C LEU A 592 -29.37 8.83 -30.01
N ASP A 593 -30.30 8.06 -29.43
CA ASP A 593 -31.57 7.72 -30.08
C ASP A 593 -32.44 8.96 -30.26
N VAL A 594 -33.05 9.03 -31.44
CA VAL A 594 -33.78 10.19 -31.91
C VAL A 594 -35.28 9.91 -31.81
N GLU A 595 -35.85 10.16 -30.64
CA GLU A 595 -37.29 10.09 -30.37
C GLU A 595 -37.79 11.44 -29.84
N ASN A 596 -39.02 11.82 -30.19
CA ASN A 596 -39.67 13.08 -29.76
C ASN A 596 -38.88 14.36 -30.10
N LEU A 597 -38.30 14.46 -31.29
CA LEU A 597 -37.63 15.67 -31.76
C LEU A 597 -38.58 16.86 -31.79
N SER A 598 -38.23 17.94 -31.09
CA SER A 598 -39.00 19.17 -31.15
C SER A 598 -38.89 19.80 -32.53
N PHE A 599 -40.05 19.98 -33.18
CA PHE A 599 -40.13 20.74 -34.43
C PHE A 599 -41.27 21.76 -34.39
N ALA A 600 -41.12 22.83 -35.16
CA ALA A 600 -42.18 23.80 -35.40
C ALA A 600 -42.11 24.28 -36.85
N VAL A 601 -43.22 24.85 -37.31
CA VAL A 601 -43.39 25.25 -38.72
C VAL A 601 -43.65 26.74 -38.81
N LEU A 602 -42.94 27.41 -39.71
CA LEU A 602 -43.25 28.74 -40.22
C LEU A 602 -44.08 28.56 -41.50
N ASP A 603 -45.40 28.48 -41.37
CA ASP A 603 -46.31 28.30 -42.50
C ASP A 603 -46.83 29.66 -43.03
N ARG A 604 -46.26 30.10 -44.16
CA ARG A 604 -46.68 31.34 -44.86
C ARG A 604 -47.79 31.12 -45.89
N ASP A 605 -48.17 29.87 -46.15
CA ASP A 605 -49.19 29.51 -47.14
C ASP A 605 -50.57 29.33 -46.50
N GLN A 606 -50.62 28.68 -45.31
CA GLN A 606 -51.83 28.44 -44.52
C GLN A 606 -52.97 27.78 -45.33
N THR A 607 -52.63 26.92 -46.29
CA THR A 607 -53.61 26.17 -47.09
C THR A 607 -53.82 24.77 -46.55
N MET A 608 -54.89 24.09 -47.01
CA MET A 608 -55.10 22.68 -46.70
C MET A 608 -53.92 21.79 -47.11
N ILE A 609 -53.18 22.17 -48.17
CA ILE A 609 -52.03 21.41 -48.67
C ILE A 609 -50.81 21.62 -47.77
N SER A 610 -50.57 22.85 -47.28
CA SER A 610 -49.50 23.11 -46.32
C SER A 610 -49.77 22.43 -44.99
N GLN A 611 -51.01 22.50 -44.48
CA GLN A 611 -51.41 21.83 -43.24
C GLN A 611 -51.30 20.30 -43.32
N ASP A 612 -51.69 19.71 -44.45
CA ASP A 612 -51.52 18.27 -44.67
C ASP A 612 -50.04 17.84 -44.64
N TYR A 613 -49.14 18.63 -45.26
CA TYR A 613 -47.70 18.37 -45.19
C TYR A 613 -47.17 18.40 -43.75
N VAL A 614 -47.61 19.38 -42.95
CA VAL A 614 -47.24 19.47 -41.53
C VAL A 614 -47.79 18.29 -40.73
N LEU A 615 -49.04 17.89 -40.98
CA LEU A 615 -49.68 16.76 -40.31
C LEU A 615 -48.97 15.43 -40.58
N GLN A 616 -48.41 15.22 -41.79
CA GLN A 616 -47.60 14.04 -42.08
C GLN A 616 -46.30 13.99 -41.26
N ILE A 617 -45.68 15.14 -41.00
CA ILE A 617 -44.50 15.24 -40.13
C ILE A 617 -44.90 15.02 -38.67
N ALA A 618 -45.98 15.67 -38.22
CA ALA A 618 -46.50 15.56 -36.85
C ALA A 618 -47.02 14.14 -36.51
N GLY A 619 -47.56 13.42 -37.49
CA GLY A 619 -48.06 12.05 -37.34
C GLY A 619 -46.98 10.98 -37.21
N SER A 620 -45.71 11.35 -37.39
CA SER A 620 -44.56 10.45 -37.23
C SER A 620 -44.15 10.30 -35.76
N ARG A 621 -43.76 9.09 -35.35
CA ARG A 621 -43.27 8.81 -33.99
C ARG A 621 -41.97 9.55 -33.61
N TYR A 622 -41.26 10.09 -34.59
CA TYR A 622 -39.94 10.70 -34.38
C TYR A 622 -40.02 12.18 -34.01
N PHE A 623 -41.14 12.85 -34.29
CA PHE A 623 -41.29 14.30 -34.18
C PHE A 623 -42.38 14.69 -33.19
N SER A 624 -42.12 15.74 -32.41
CA SER A 624 -43.06 16.34 -31.47
C SER A 624 -43.27 17.80 -31.86
N GLU A 625 -44.48 18.11 -32.32
CA GLU A 625 -44.83 19.46 -32.77
C GLU A 625 -44.89 20.44 -31.58
N LYS A 626 -44.24 21.58 -31.74
CA LYS A 626 -44.28 22.74 -30.83
C LYS A 626 -45.13 23.84 -31.45
N PRO A 627 -45.52 24.89 -30.67
CA PRO A 627 -46.28 26.01 -31.22
C PRO A 627 -45.64 26.57 -32.49
N PRO A 628 -46.45 26.95 -33.52
CA PRO A 628 -45.96 27.46 -34.79
C PRO A 628 -44.96 28.62 -34.64
N ILE A 629 -44.04 28.72 -35.59
CA ILE A 629 -43.02 29.78 -35.62
C ILE A 629 -43.68 31.07 -36.14
N VAL A 630 -43.41 32.19 -35.46
CA VAL A 630 -44.01 33.49 -35.82
C VAL A 630 -43.21 34.20 -36.92
N ASP A 631 -41.89 34.26 -36.78
CA ASP A 631 -40.97 34.91 -37.70
C ASP A 631 -39.56 34.29 -37.63
N TYR A 632 -38.62 34.82 -38.41
CA TYR A 632 -37.24 34.29 -38.44
C TYR A 632 -36.49 34.55 -37.13
N ASP A 633 -36.78 35.63 -36.40
CA ASP A 633 -36.13 35.92 -35.11
C ASP A 633 -36.60 34.94 -34.02
N ASP A 634 -37.88 34.58 -34.03
CA ASP A 634 -38.45 33.52 -33.20
C ASP A 634 -37.83 32.16 -33.53
N MET A 635 -37.72 31.81 -34.82
CA MET A 635 -37.04 30.58 -35.26
C MET A 635 -35.61 30.51 -34.73
N ASP A 636 -34.81 31.55 -34.99
CA ASP A 636 -33.41 31.63 -34.58
C ASP A 636 -33.27 31.54 -33.05
N ARG A 637 -34.09 32.28 -32.29
CA ARG A 637 -34.07 32.24 -30.83
C ARG A 637 -34.38 30.84 -30.29
N ARG A 638 -35.41 30.20 -30.82
CA ARG A 638 -35.88 28.88 -30.36
C ARG A 638 -34.92 27.76 -30.76
N MET A 639 -34.26 27.88 -31.92
CA MET A 639 -33.17 26.97 -32.29
C MET A 639 -31.92 27.18 -31.44
N ARG A 640 -31.48 28.44 -31.22
CA ARG A 640 -30.29 28.75 -30.39
C ARG A 640 -30.43 28.30 -28.94
N ASN A 641 -31.63 28.41 -28.37
CA ASN A 641 -31.90 27.99 -27.00
C ASN A 641 -32.21 26.48 -26.89
N GLY A 642 -32.14 25.72 -27.99
CA GLY A 642 -32.39 24.28 -28.01
C GLY A 642 -33.86 23.89 -27.83
N GLU A 643 -34.81 24.82 -27.97
CA GLU A 643 -36.24 24.53 -27.90
C GLU A 643 -36.70 23.76 -29.16
N LEU A 644 -36.14 24.10 -30.32
CA LEU A 644 -36.40 23.44 -31.61
C LEU A 644 -35.13 22.75 -32.11
N THR A 645 -35.23 21.45 -32.40
CA THR A 645 -34.16 20.69 -33.07
C THR A 645 -34.28 20.77 -34.60
N MET A 646 -35.50 21.04 -35.08
CA MET A 646 -35.83 21.20 -36.49
C MET A 646 -36.86 22.33 -36.67
N ALA A 647 -36.68 23.15 -37.70
CA ALA A 647 -37.67 24.12 -38.16
C ALA A 647 -38.01 23.85 -39.63
N VAL A 648 -39.28 24.03 -40.00
CA VAL A 648 -39.76 23.89 -41.38
C VAL A 648 -40.35 25.21 -41.85
N GLU A 649 -39.94 25.72 -43.01
CA GLU A 649 -40.56 26.88 -43.66
C GLU A 649 -41.29 26.47 -44.92
N ILE A 650 -42.56 26.85 -44.98
CA ILE A 650 -43.40 26.70 -46.15
C ILE A 650 -43.58 28.08 -46.78
N PRO A 651 -43.18 28.27 -48.06
CA PRO A 651 -43.25 29.57 -48.73
C PRO A 651 -44.71 29.98 -49.01
N PRO A 652 -44.99 31.28 -49.20
CA PRO A 652 -46.32 31.72 -49.59
C PRO A 652 -46.74 31.14 -50.95
N ALA A 653 -48.03 30.89 -51.14
CA ALA A 653 -48.63 30.29 -52.34
C ALA A 653 -48.20 28.84 -52.65
N PHE A 654 -47.57 28.14 -51.69
CA PHE A 654 -47.17 26.74 -51.80
C PHE A 654 -48.28 25.83 -52.33
N GLY A 655 -49.47 25.81 -51.73
CA GLY A 655 -50.56 24.94 -52.16
C GLY A 655 -51.02 25.23 -53.59
N ARG A 656 -51.06 26.51 -53.98
CA ARG A 656 -51.44 26.93 -55.33
C ARG A 656 -50.43 26.46 -56.38
N ASP A 657 -49.15 26.61 -56.11
CA ASP A 657 -48.09 26.26 -57.05
C ASP A 657 -47.91 24.73 -57.14
N VAL A 658 -48.05 24.00 -56.03
CA VAL A 658 -48.11 22.53 -56.02
C VAL A 658 -49.28 22.02 -56.86
N SER A 659 -50.50 22.55 -56.68
CA SER A 659 -51.66 22.13 -57.48
C SER A 659 -51.53 22.43 -58.98
N ARG A 660 -50.66 23.37 -59.37
CA ARG A 660 -50.38 23.72 -60.77
C ARG A 660 -49.20 22.95 -61.36
N GLY A 661 -48.60 22.03 -60.61
CA GLY A 661 -47.42 21.29 -61.04
C GLY A 661 -46.18 22.16 -61.21
N ARG A 662 -46.10 23.30 -60.50
CA ARG A 662 -44.91 24.16 -60.48
C ARG A 662 -43.93 23.68 -59.42
N ASN A 663 -42.64 23.90 -59.67
CA ASN A 663 -41.59 23.61 -58.70
C ASN A 663 -41.69 24.57 -57.51
N VAL A 664 -41.78 24.03 -56.30
CA VAL A 664 -41.77 24.77 -55.04
C VAL A 664 -40.62 24.27 -54.17
N GLN A 665 -40.12 25.12 -53.27
CA GLN A 665 -39.04 24.79 -52.35
C GLN A 665 -39.51 24.96 -50.91
N ILE A 666 -39.31 23.95 -50.08
CA ILE A 666 -39.58 24.00 -48.63
C ILE A 666 -38.22 24.13 -47.92
N GLY A 667 -38.13 25.05 -46.97
CA GLY A 667 -36.95 25.19 -46.12
C GLY A 667 -37.01 24.22 -44.95
N VAL A 668 -35.92 23.52 -44.65
CA VAL A 668 -35.79 22.74 -43.42
C VAL A 668 -34.45 23.08 -42.78
N TRP A 669 -34.49 23.62 -41.56
CA TRP A 669 -33.30 23.89 -40.76
C TRP A 669 -33.19 22.83 -39.67
N ILE A 670 -32.01 22.27 -39.53
CA ILE A 670 -31.69 21.20 -38.58
C ILE A 670 -30.51 21.67 -37.74
N ASP A 671 -30.58 21.46 -36.43
CA ASP A 671 -29.42 21.69 -35.55
C ASP A 671 -28.29 20.70 -35.89
N GLY A 672 -27.23 21.25 -36.49
CA GLY A 672 -26.04 20.52 -36.92
C GLY A 672 -24.94 20.38 -35.86
N ALA A 673 -25.15 20.84 -34.61
CA ALA A 673 -24.13 20.78 -33.56
C ALA A 673 -23.67 19.33 -33.27
N MET A 674 -24.52 18.34 -33.54
CA MET A 674 -24.20 16.91 -33.53
C MET A 674 -24.44 16.30 -34.91
N PRO A 675 -23.39 16.14 -35.75
CA PRO A 675 -23.54 15.72 -37.16
C PRO A 675 -24.31 14.41 -37.36
N SER A 676 -24.04 13.37 -36.56
CA SER A 676 -24.71 12.07 -36.65
C SER A 676 -26.21 12.15 -36.35
N ARG A 677 -26.59 12.98 -35.38
CA ARG A 677 -27.99 13.24 -35.05
C ARG A 677 -28.66 14.02 -36.18
N ALA A 678 -27.98 15.05 -36.70
CA ALA A 678 -28.49 15.87 -37.81
C ALA A 678 -28.69 15.06 -39.10
N GLU A 679 -27.76 14.17 -39.46
CA GLU A 679 -27.91 13.25 -40.60
C GLU A 679 -29.12 12.30 -40.43
N THR A 680 -29.35 11.82 -39.21
CA THR A 680 -30.51 10.98 -38.89
C THR A 680 -31.83 11.75 -39.06
N ILE A 681 -31.89 13.00 -38.56
CA ILE A 681 -33.05 13.90 -38.75
C ILE A 681 -33.29 14.15 -40.24
N LEU A 682 -32.23 14.47 -40.98
CA LEU A 682 -32.30 14.71 -42.42
C LEU A 682 -32.86 13.50 -43.17
N GLY A 683 -32.41 12.29 -42.84
CA GLY A 683 -32.93 11.05 -43.41
C GLY A 683 -34.42 10.84 -43.13
N TYR A 684 -34.89 11.13 -41.92
CA TYR A 684 -36.32 11.04 -41.58
C TYR A 684 -37.17 12.07 -42.31
N VAL A 685 -36.72 13.32 -42.39
CA VAL A 685 -37.42 14.38 -43.14
C VAL A 685 -37.52 14.03 -44.62
N GLN A 686 -36.43 13.57 -45.22
CA GLN A 686 -36.41 13.13 -46.62
C GLN A 686 -37.38 11.96 -46.85
N GLY A 687 -37.47 11.02 -45.91
CA GLY A 687 -38.41 9.91 -45.94
C GLY A 687 -39.88 10.37 -45.92
N VAL A 688 -40.24 11.24 -44.96
CA VAL A 688 -41.61 11.79 -44.86
C VAL A 688 -41.96 12.61 -46.10
N HIS A 689 -41.03 13.42 -46.60
CA HIS A 689 -41.21 14.21 -47.82
C HIS A 689 -41.44 13.33 -49.05
N ALA A 690 -40.64 12.27 -49.22
CA ALA A 690 -40.81 11.33 -50.33
C ALA A 690 -42.15 10.58 -50.27
N GLN A 691 -42.61 10.20 -49.08
CA GLN A 691 -43.91 9.56 -48.88
C GLN A 691 -45.06 10.52 -49.24
N TRP A 692 -44.99 11.78 -48.81
CA TRP A 692 -45.99 12.79 -49.16
C TRP A 692 -46.05 13.03 -50.67
N LEU A 693 -44.89 13.14 -51.33
CA LEU A 693 -44.83 13.26 -52.80
C LEU A 693 -45.48 12.06 -53.51
N ALA A 694 -45.20 10.83 -53.04
CA ALA A 694 -45.77 9.62 -53.62
C ALA A 694 -47.31 9.57 -53.50
N GLN A 695 -47.86 9.98 -52.35
CA GLN A 695 -49.31 10.11 -52.16
C GLN A 695 -49.91 11.16 -53.10
N ARG A 696 -49.26 12.33 -53.24
CA ARG A 696 -49.74 13.40 -54.12
C ARG A 696 -49.75 13.01 -55.59
N VAL A 697 -48.75 12.25 -56.04
CA VAL A 697 -48.72 11.68 -57.40
C VAL A 697 -49.86 10.68 -57.59
N GLN A 698 -50.17 9.84 -56.60
CA GLN A 698 -51.29 8.89 -56.68
C GLN A 698 -52.64 9.61 -56.75
N ASP A 699 -52.87 10.64 -55.92
CA ASP A 699 -54.10 11.41 -55.89
C ASP A 699 -54.34 12.18 -57.21
N ALA A 700 -53.27 12.74 -57.80
CA ALA A 700 -53.33 13.48 -59.06
C ALA A 700 -53.50 12.59 -60.30
N SER A 701 -53.12 11.31 -60.25
CA SER A 701 -53.06 10.39 -61.40
C SER A 701 -54.35 9.59 -61.65
N SER A 702 -55.49 10.04 -61.12
CA SER A 702 -56.81 9.41 -61.38
C SER A 702 -57.28 9.53 -62.85
N SER A 703 -56.54 10.22 -63.71
CA SER A 703 -56.69 10.13 -65.17
C SER A 703 -55.35 10.31 -65.90
N ALA A 704 -54.99 9.31 -66.72
CA ALA A 704 -53.84 9.22 -67.64
C ALA A 704 -52.50 8.64 -67.08
N THR A 705 -52.30 7.36 -67.42
CA THR A 705 -51.05 6.69 -67.83
C THR A 705 -49.74 7.05 -67.10
N SER A 706 -49.52 6.33 -66.00
CA SER A 706 -48.24 5.83 -65.46
C SER A 706 -46.98 5.96 -66.34
N SER A 707 -46.00 6.78 -65.90
CA SER A 707 -44.57 6.53 -66.16
C SER A 707 -43.59 7.43 -65.37
N THR A 708 -43.82 7.64 -64.07
CA THR A 708 -42.75 8.16 -63.18
C THR A 708 -42.59 7.28 -61.94
N GLY A 709 -41.58 6.41 -62.01
CA GLY A 709 -40.92 5.81 -60.85
C GLY A 709 -41.29 4.36 -60.52
N ALA A 710 -41.05 3.41 -61.43
CA ALA A 710 -41.20 1.96 -61.18
C ALA A 710 -40.11 1.38 -60.23
N PHE A 711 -39.51 2.20 -59.37
CA PHE A 711 -38.45 1.79 -58.46
C PHE A 711 -38.64 2.48 -57.10
N GLN A 712 -38.94 1.68 -56.08
CA GLN A 712 -39.01 2.10 -54.69
C GLN A 712 -37.73 1.62 -53.99
N LEU A 713 -36.86 2.55 -53.60
CA LEU A 713 -35.67 2.23 -52.81
C LEU A 713 -36.09 2.04 -51.35
N GLU A 714 -36.22 0.79 -50.92
CA GLU A 714 -36.42 0.48 -49.51
C GLU A 714 -35.08 0.31 -48.80
N VAL A 715 -34.74 1.29 -47.95
CA VAL A 715 -33.57 1.18 -47.08
C VAL A 715 -33.93 0.33 -45.87
N ARG A 716 -33.31 -0.86 -45.77
CA ARG A 716 -33.49 -1.78 -44.63
C ARG A 716 -32.14 -2.06 -43.98
N TYR A 717 -31.99 -1.69 -42.71
CA TYR A 717 -30.81 -2.06 -41.95
C TYR A 717 -30.84 -3.56 -41.65
N ARG A 718 -29.81 -4.28 -42.11
CA ARG A 718 -29.73 -5.74 -41.93
C ARG A 718 -29.51 -6.14 -40.46
N TYR A 719 -28.86 -5.27 -39.70
CA TYR A 719 -28.52 -5.43 -38.29
C TYR A 719 -28.95 -4.16 -37.55
N ASN A 720 -29.57 -4.29 -36.39
CA ASN A 720 -30.18 -3.17 -35.65
C ASN A 720 -31.18 -2.35 -36.52
N PRO A 721 -32.32 -2.94 -36.93
CA PRO A 721 -33.28 -2.32 -37.85
C PRO A 721 -33.86 -1.00 -37.33
N ASP A 722 -34.01 -0.87 -36.02
CA ASP A 722 -34.51 0.33 -35.34
C ASP A 722 -33.40 1.36 -35.04
N VAL A 723 -32.14 1.08 -35.39
CA VAL A 723 -30.96 1.95 -35.14
C VAL A 723 -30.84 2.36 -33.67
N LYS A 724 -31.14 1.44 -32.74
CA LYS A 724 -31.07 1.70 -31.29
C LYS A 724 -29.63 1.83 -30.81
N SER A 725 -29.34 2.89 -30.07
CA SER A 725 -28.02 3.23 -29.52
C SER A 725 -27.57 2.15 -28.54
N LEU A 726 -28.48 1.66 -27.69
CA LEU A 726 -28.20 0.59 -26.73
C LEU A 726 -27.68 -0.69 -27.41
N VAL A 727 -28.26 -1.07 -28.55
CA VAL A 727 -27.89 -2.29 -29.29
C VAL A 727 -26.49 -2.17 -29.92
N ALA A 728 -26.03 -0.95 -30.21
CA ALA A 728 -24.70 -0.69 -30.76
C ALA A 728 -23.62 -0.41 -29.69
N MET A 729 -23.98 0.32 -28.64
CA MET A 729 -23.06 0.82 -27.60
C MET A 729 -22.73 -0.25 -26.56
N VAL A 730 -23.72 -0.95 -26.02
CA VAL A 730 -23.51 -1.90 -24.92
C VAL A 730 -22.47 -2.98 -25.28
N PRO A 731 -22.53 -3.63 -26.47
CA PRO A 731 -21.49 -4.58 -26.88
C PRO A 731 -20.10 -3.97 -27.06
N GLY A 732 -20.01 -2.67 -27.37
CA GLY A 732 -18.75 -1.92 -27.44
C GLY A 732 -18.16 -1.55 -26.07
N VAL A 733 -19.02 -1.36 -25.05
CA VAL A 733 -18.62 -0.99 -23.69
C VAL A 733 -18.10 -2.20 -22.88
N ILE A 734 -18.64 -3.40 -23.09
CA ILE A 734 -18.18 -4.63 -22.43
C ILE A 734 -16.64 -4.81 -22.55
N PRO A 735 -16.03 -4.74 -23.76
CA PRO A 735 -14.58 -4.74 -23.94
C PRO A 735 -13.80 -3.72 -23.12
N LEU A 736 -14.32 -2.50 -22.97
CA LEU A 736 -13.66 -1.43 -22.24
C LEU A 736 -13.60 -1.74 -20.74
N LEU A 737 -14.73 -2.18 -20.17
CA LEU A 737 -14.84 -2.51 -18.76
C LEU A 737 -14.04 -3.76 -18.39
N LEU A 738 -14.06 -4.78 -19.25
CA LEU A 738 -13.26 -6.00 -19.10
C LEU A 738 -11.75 -5.79 -19.26
N LEU A 739 -11.35 -4.67 -19.89
CA LEU A 739 -9.96 -4.27 -19.93
C LEU A 739 -9.56 -3.54 -18.63
N MET A 740 -10.33 -2.51 -18.28
CA MET A 740 -9.97 -1.54 -17.25
C MET A 740 -9.87 -2.17 -15.86
N ILE A 741 -10.94 -2.84 -15.41
CA ILE A 741 -11.03 -3.30 -14.02
C ILE A 741 -10.07 -4.46 -13.75
N PRO A 742 -10.02 -5.55 -14.56
CA PRO A 742 -9.05 -6.62 -14.35
C PRO A 742 -7.59 -6.17 -14.47
N ALA A 743 -7.27 -5.27 -15.41
CA ALA A 743 -5.91 -4.73 -15.52
C ALA A 743 -5.52 -3.91 -14.29
N MET A 744 -6.40 -3.03 -13.81
CA MET A 744 -6.15 -2.18 -12.64
C MET A 744 -5.92 -3.03 -11.38
N LEU A 745 -6.76 -4.04 -11.15
CA LEU A 745 -6.64 -4.93 -10.00
C LEU A 745 -5.37 -5.79 -10.05
N ALA A 746 -5.04 -6.31 -11.24
CA ALA A 746 -3.80 -7.06 -11.45
C ALA A 746 -2.57 -6.17 -11.21
N ALA A 747 -2.58 -4.91 -11.65
CA ALA A 747 -1.50 -3.96 -11.38
C ALA A 747 -1.32 -3.71 -9.88
N LEU A 748 -2.42 -3.46 -9.17
CA LEU A 748 -2.44 -3.25 -7.71
C LEU A 748 -1.92 -4.46 -6.93
N SER A 749 -2.09 -5.68 -7.44
CA SER A 749 -1.63 -6.90 -6.76
C SER A 749 -0.12 -6.91 -6.50
N VAL A 750 0.70 -6.38 -7.43
CA VAL A 750 2.16 -6.35 -7.29
C VAL A 750 2.61 -5.06 -6.62
N VAL A 751 2.00 -3.92 -6.97
CA VAL A 751 2.40 -2.62 -6.41
C VAL A 751 2.10 -2.52 -4.93
N ARG A 752 1.01 -3.15 -4.45
CA ARG A 752 0.72 -3.25 -3.02
C ARG A 752 1.83 -3.98 -2.26
N GLU A 753 2.42 -5.03 -2.83
CA GLU A 753 3.54 -5.73 -2.19
C GLU A 753 4.83 -4.91 -2.19
N LYS A 754 5.04 -4.08 -3.23
CA LYS A 754 6.15 -3.14 -3.28
C LYS A 754 6.01 -2.06 -2.20
N GLU A 755 4.82 -1.48 -2.05
CA GLU A 755 4.55 -0.45 -1.04
C GLU A 755 4.58 -0.99 0.39
N LEU A 756 4.04 -2.20 0.62
CA LEU A 756 4.04 -2.83 1.96
C LEU A 756 5.40 -3.48 2.33
N GLY A 757 6.31 -3.62 1.37
CA GLY A 757 7.62 -4.25 1.55
C GLY A 757 7.62 -5.79 1.47
N SER A 758 6.46 -6.44 1.38
CA SER A 758 6.35 -7.91 1.29
C SER A 758 6.85 -8.49 -0.04
N ILE A 759 7.15 -7.64 -1.04
CA ILE A 759 7.84 -8.03 -2.29
C ILE A 759 9.22 -8.65 -2.01
N ILE A 760 9.83 -8.35 -0.86
CA ILE A 760 11.11 -8.93 -0.45
C ILE A 760 11.06 -10.47 -0.39
N ASN A 761 9.91 -11.04 -0.03
CA ASN A 761 9.69 -12.48 -0.05
C ASN A 761 9.83 -13.04 -1.47
N PHE A 762 9.42 -12.28 -2.48
CA PHE A 762 9.64 -12.68 -3.87
C PHE A 762 11.13 -12.65 -4.21
N TYR A 763 11.96 -11.74 -3.68
CA TYR A 763 13.39 -11.70 -4.00
C TYR A 763 14.20 -12.82 -3.34
N THR A 764 13.86 -13.19 -2.10
CA THR A 764 14.64 -14.16 -1.29
C THR A 764 14.16 -15.59 -1.36
N THR A 765 13.03 -15.87 -2.00
CA THR A 765 12.52 -17.24 -2.21
C THR A 765 12.93 -17.79 -3.58
N PRO A 766 12.94 -19.13 -3.78
CA PRO A 766 13.30 -19.76 -5.04
C PRO A 766 12.33 -19.50 -6.21
N VAL A 767 11.30 -18.67 -6.02
CA VAL A 767 10.20 -18.45 -6.96
C VAL A 767 10.69 -17.76 -8.25
N SER A 768 10.34 -18.27 -9.42
CA SER A 768 10.70 -17.60 -10.67
C SER A 768 9.80 -16.38 -10.97
N ARG A 769 10.29 -15.44 -11.78
CA ARG A 769 9.48 -14.28 -12.24
C ARG A 769 8.18 -14.73 -12.92
N PHE A 770 8.26 -15.82 -13.69
CA PHE A 770 7.11 -16.39 -14.40
C PHE A 770 6.12 -17.03 -13.43
N GLU A 771 6.58 -17.83 -12.45
CA GLU A 771 5.72 -18.41 -11.40
C GLU A 771 4.98 -17.34 -10.59
N PHE A 772 5.69 -16.27 -10.23
CA PHE A 772 5.15 -15.16 -9.46
C PHE A 772 4.03 -14.43 -10.22
N LEU A 773 4.28 -14.02 -11.46
CA LEU A 773 3.31 -13.28 -12.27
C LEU A 773 2.09 -14.14 -12.62
N LEU A 774 2.30 -15.39 -13.05
CA LEU A 774 1.20 -16.28 -13.44
C LEU A 774 0.37 -16.69 -12.21
N GLY A 775 1.04 -16.98 -11.09
CA GLY A 775 0.37 -17.27 -9.81
C GLY A 775 -0.51 -16.11 -9.35
N LYS A 776 -0.03 -14.87 -9.46
CA LYS A 776 -0.84 -13.68 -9.18
C LYS A 776 -1.97 -13.46 -10.17
N GLN A 777 -1.78 -13.81 -11.43
CA GLN A 777 -2.75 -13.55 -12.49
C GLN A 777 -4.04 -14.39 -12.37
N LEU A 778 -3.93 -15.66 -11.99
CA LEU A 778 -5.04 -16.63 -12.04
C LEU A 778 -6.31 -16.18 -11.29
N PRO A 779 -6.24 -15.68 -10.04
CA PRO A 779 -7.43 -15.19 -9.34
C PRO A 779 -8.11 -14.00 -10.03
N TYR A 780 -7.33 -13.12 -10.67
CA TYR A 780 -7.86 -11.99 -11.42
C TYR A 780 -8.50 -12.40 -12.74
N ILE A 781 -8.01 -13.48 -13.38
CA ILE A 781 -8.69 -14.05 -14.55
C ILE A 781 -10.05 -14.62 -14.13
N ALA A 782 -10.12 -15.37 -13.03
CA ALA A 782 -11.38 -15.90 -12.53
C ALA A 782 -12.38 -14.77 -12.19
N LEU A 783 -11.91 -13.71 -11.53
CA LEU A 783 -12.69 -12.52 -11.22
C LEU A 783 -13.13 -11.76 -12.48
N GLY A 784 -12.27 -11.65 -13.49
CA GLY A 784 -12.60 -11.03 -14.77
C GLY A 784 -13.62 -11.85 -15.57
N MET A 785 -13.60 -13.18 -15.48
CA MET A 785 -14.61 -14.04 -16.09
C MET A 785 -15.97 -13.94 -15.37
N LEU A 786 -15.96 -13.81 -14.03
CA LEU A 786 -17.18 -13.48 -13.28
C LEU A 786 -17.75 -12.13 -13.73
N ASN A 787 -16.91 -11.12 -13.87
CA ASN A 787 -17.30 -9.81 -14.38
C ASN A 787 -17.87 -9.88 -15.80
N PHE A 788 -17.25 -10.67 -16.69
CA PHE A 788 -17.77 -10.93 -18.04
C PHE A 788 -19.17 -11.54 -18.01
N ALA A 789 -19.39 -12.56 -17.16
CA ALA A 789 -20.69 -13.19 -17.02
C ALA A 789 -21.75 -12.18 -16.54
N MET A 790 -21.41 -11.34 -15.57
CA MET A 790 -22.30 -10.30 -15.05
C MET A 790 -22.62 -9.21 -16.09
N LEU A 791 -21.61 -8.68 -16.79
CA LEU A 791 -21.83 -7.67 -17.82
C LEU A 791 -22.65 -8.21 -18.99
N THR A 792 -22.42 -9.47 -19.37
CA THR A 792 -23.20 -10.15 -20.42
C THR A 792 -24.65 -10.36 -19.97
N ALA A 793 -24.86 -10.83 -18.73
CA ALA A 793 -26.20 -10.97 -18.16
C ALA A 793 -26.91 -9.61 -18.07
N PHE A 794 -26.22 -8.56 -17.64
CA PHE A 794 -26.78 -7.21 -17.58
C PHE A 794 -27.19 -6.69 -18.97
N ALA A 795 -26.35 -6.91 -19.99
CA ALA A 795 -26.65 -6.54 -21.36
C ALA A 795 -27.89 -7.26 -21.92
N VAL A 796 -28.04 -8.56 -21.66
CA VAL A 796 -29.13 -9.37 -22.18
C VAL A 796 -30.43 -9.19 -21.40
N PHE A 797 -30.38 -9.15 -20.07
CA PHE A 797 -31.59 -9.15 -19.23
C PHE A 797 -32.06 -7.75 -18.82
N ILE A 798 -31.16 -6.79 -18.61
CA ILE A 798 -31.52 -5.44 -18.19
C ILE A 798 -31.69 -4.51 -19.41
N PHE A 799 -30.69 -4.48 -20.29
CA PHE A 799 -30.76 -3.67 -21.51
C PHE A 799 -31.53 -4.34 -22.65
N ALA A 800 -31.94 -5.60 -22.49
CA ALA A 800 -32.66 -6.38 -23.51
C ALA A 800 -31.96 -6.39 -24.88
N VAL A 801 -30.61 -6.36 -24.90
CA VAL A 801 -29.84 -6.38 -26.15
C VAL A 801 -29.88 -7.79 -26.73
N PRO A 802 -30.27 -7.96 -28.02
CA PRO A 802 -30.30 -9.27 -28.65
C PRO A 802 -28.92 -9.92 -28.66
N PHE A 803 -28.85 -11.19 -28.24
CA PHE A 803 -27.65 -12.01 -28.37
C PHE A 803 -27.93 -13.14 -29.37
N THR A 804 -27.37 -13.03 -30.57
CA THR A 804 -27.74 -13.88 -31.72
C THR A 804 -26.67 -14.92 -32.10
N GLY A 805 -25.44 -14.75 -31.61
CA GLY A 805 -24.30 -15.60 -31.94
C GLY A 805 -24.04 -16.69 -30.90
N SER A 806 -22.81 -17.21 -30.91
CA SER A 806 -22.39 -18.30 -30.01
C SER A 806 -21.84 -17.77 -28.69
N LEU A 807 -22.49 -18.14 -27.56
CA LEU A 807 -22.01 -17.82 -26.22
C LEU A 807 -20.64 -18.45 -25.93
N LEU A 808 -20.41 -19.67 -26.42
CA LEU A 808 -19.13 -20.35 -26.30
C LEU A 808 -18.01 -19.58 -27.00
N THR A 809 -18.27 -19.07 -28.21
CA THR A 809 -17.30 -18.24 -28.95
C THR A 809 -16.99 -16.96 -28.18
N PHE A 810 -18.00 -16.30 -27.62
CA PHE A 810 -17.82 -15.09 -26.83
C PHE A 810 -17.03 -15.35 -25.54
N ALA A 811 -17.33 -16.45 -24.83
CA ALA A 811 -16.62 -16.85 -23.61
C ALA A 811 -15.15 -17.23 -23.86
N LEU A 812 -14.86 -17.93 -24.97
CA LEU A 812 -13.48 -18.26 -25.38
C LEU A 812 -12.68 -17.00 -25.75
N ALA A 813 -13.31 -16.03 -26.41
CA ALA A 813 -12.67 -14.75 -26.65
C ALA A 813 -12.44 -13.97 -25.35
N ALA A 814 -13.41 -14.02 -24.42
CA ALA A 814 -13.34 -13.31 -23.16
C ALA A 814 -12.22 -13.84 -22.26
N ILE A 815 -12.03 -15.16 -22.15
CA ILE A 815 -10.94 -15.72 -21.34
C ILE A 815 -9.57 -15.29 -21.87
N LEU A 816 -9.37 -15.28 -23.19
CA LEU A 816 -8.14 -14.77 -23.81
C LEU A 816 -7.97 -13.27 -23.53
N TYR A 817 -9.03 -12.49 -23.75
CA TYR A 817 -8.99 -11.05 -23.57
C TYR A 817 -8.73 -10.62 -22.12
N VAL A 818 -9.39 -11.25 -21.15
CA VAL A 818 -9.15 -11.02 -19.71
C VAL A 818 -7.73 -11.43 -19.32
N THR A 819 -7.21 -12.51 -19.90
CA THR A 819 -5.80 -12.91 -19.70
C THR A 819 -4.85 -11.83 -20.22
N VAL A 820 -5.11 -11.25 -21.38
CA VAL A 820 -4.33 -10.12 -21.90
C VAL A 820 -4.46 -8.88 -21.01
N ALA A 821 -5.67 -8.54 -20.58
CA ALA A 821 -5.94 -7.39 -19.72
C ALA A 821 -5.18 -7.46 -18.39
N THR A 822 -5.27 -8.60 -17.71
CA THR A 822 -4.53 -8.85 -16.46
C THR A 822 -3.02 -8.86 -16.68
N SER A 823 -2.51 -9.43 -17.79
CA SER A 823 -1.09 -9.39 -18.14
C SER A 823 -0.59 -7.96 -18.35
N MET A 824 -1.40 -7.10 -18.97
CA MET A 824 -1.07 -5.70 -19.19
C MET A 824 -1.03 -4.92 -17.87
N GLY A 825 -1.95 -5.20 -16.95
CA GLY A 825 -1.89 -4.69 -15.58
C GLY A 825 -0.60 -5.08 -14.86
N LEU A 826 -0.23 -6.36 -14.93
CA LEU A 826 1.03 -6.86 -14.36
C LEU A 826 2.27 -6.21 -15.02
N LEU A 827 2.26 -6.01 -16.34
CA LEU A 827 3.31 -5.29 -17.05
C LEU A 827 3.45 -3.85 -16.52
N ILE A 828 2.35 -3.12 -16.38
CA ILE A 828 2.34 -1.75 -15.87
C ILE A 828 2.87 -1.69 -14.43
N SER A 829 2.54 -2.69 -13.61
CA SER A 829 3.04 -2.80 -12.23
C SER A 829 4.57 -2.82 -12.12
N THR A 830 5.29 -3.24 -13.17
CA THR A 830 6.76 -3.29 -13.17
C THR A 830 7.37 -1.89 -13.08
N PHE A 831 6.73 -0.89 -13.68
CA PHE A 831 7.20 0.50 -13.74
C PHE A 831 6.71 1.38 -12.59
N MET A 832 5.68 0.94 -11.86
CA MET A 832 5.03 1.73 -10.83
C MET A 832 5.54 1.35 -9.43
N SER A 833 5.81 2.37 -8.62
CA SER A 833 6.19 2.22 -7.20
C SER A 833 5.02 2.50 -6.25
N SER A 834 4.00 3.24 -6.69
CA SER A 834 2.84 3.58 -5.86
C SER A 834 1.50 3.08 -6.43
N GLN A 835 0.58 2.66 -5.56
CA GLN A 835 -0.77 2.20 -5.87
C GLN A 835 -1.57 3.26 -6.64
N ILE A 836 -1.46 4.53 -6.25
CA ILE A 836 -2.15 5.64 -6.94
C ILE A 836 -1.62 5.77 -8.38
N ALA A 837 -0.29 5.78 -8.53
CA ALA A 837 0.35 5.82 -9.85
C ALA A 837 -0.01 4.61 -10.71
N ALA A 838 -0.14 3.43 -10.09
CA ALA A 838 -0.54 2.20 -10.77
C ALA A 838 -1.98 2.25 -11.30
N ILE A 839 -2.92 2.78 -10.50
CA ILE A 839 -4.32 2.95 -10.92
C ILE A 839 -4.39 3.91 -12.11
N PHE A 840 -3.85 5.13 -11.96
CA PHE A 840 -3.89 6.14 -13.02
C PHE A 840 -3.13 5.70 -14.27
N GLY A 841 -1.92 5.15 -14.11
CA GLY A 841 -1.11 4.64 -15.20
C GLY A 841 -1.81 3.51 -15.96
N THR A 842 -2.51 2.61 -15.25
CA THR A 842 -3.29 1.55 -15.88
C THR A 842 -4.50 2.10 -16.62
N VAL A 843 -5.28 3.00 -16.02
CA VAL A 843 -6.43 3.61 -16.71
C VAL A 843 -5.98 4.35 -17.97
N LEU A 844 -4.92 5.16 -17.89
CA LEU A 844 -4.40 5.92 -19.02
C LEU A 844 -3.91 5.01 -20.15
N ALA A 845 -3.10 3.99 -19.82
CA ALA A 845 -2.54 3.07 -20.79
C ALA A 845 -3.59 2.14 -21.44
N THR A 846 -4.72 1.90 -20.76
CA THR A 846 -5.72 0.94 -21.23
C THR A 846 -6.95 1.61 -21.87
N VAL A 847 -7.59 2.55 -21.17
CA VAL A 847 -8.88 3.13 -21.54
C VAL A 847 -8.74 4.08 -22.72
N ILE A 848 -7.72 4.93 -22.75
CA ILE A 848 -7.56 5.90 -23.85
C ILE A 848 -7.34 5.18 -25.19
N PRO A 849 -6.40 4.24 -25.33
CA PRO A 849 -6.22 3.54 -26.60
C PRO A 849 -7.41 2.67 -26.98
N ALA A 850 -8.10 2.06 -26.00
CA ALA A 850 -9.31 1.30 -26.26
C ALA A 850 -10.42 2.21 -26.80
N SER A 851 -10.74 3.30 -26.11
CA SER A 851 -11.83 4.21 -26.50
C SER A 851 -11.58 4.86 -27.86
N GLN A 852 -10.35 5.30 -28.14
CA GLN A 852 -10.03 6.08 -29.33
C GLN A 852 -9.68 5.25 -30.56
N TYR A 853 -9.05 4.08 -30.40
CA TYR A 853 -8.46 3.35 -31.54
C TYR A 853 -9.04 1.95 -31.76
N SER A 854 -9.95 1.46 -30.91
CA SER A 854 -10.43 0.07 -30.98
C SER A 854 -11.72 -0.14 -31.77
N GLY A 855 -12.17 0.84 -32.56
CA GLY A 855 -13.40 0.69 -33.35
C GLY A 855 -14.69 1.04 -32.61
N ILE A 856 -14.64 1.56 -31.37
CA ILE A 856 -15.83 1.91 -30.59
C ILE A 856 -16.51 3.15 -31.18
N THR A 857 -15.77 4.26 -31.26
CA THR A 857 -16.22 5.54 -31.83
C THR A 857 -16.07 5.56 -33.34
N ASP A 858 -14.83 5.38 -33.82
CA ASP A 858 -14.49 5.39 -35.24
C ASP A 858 -14.03 4.00 -35.70
N PRO A 859 -14.49 3.50 -36.85
CA PRO A 859 -14.01 2.24 -37.41
C PRO A 859 -12.49 2.24 -37.59
N VAL A 860 -11.81 1.15 -37.25
CA VAL A 860 -10.33 1.06 -37.40
C VAL A 860 -9.87 1.25 -38.84
N SER A 861 -10.73 0.97 -39.82
CA SER A 861 -10.46 1.19 -41.25
C SER A 861 -10.43 2.67 -41.66
N SER A 862 -11.05 3.59 -40.90
CA SER A 862 -11.03 5.03 -41.20
C SER A 862 -9.82 5.75 -40.59
N LEU A 863 -9.18 5.16 -39.58
CA LEU A 863 -8.00 5.71 -38.93
C LEU A 863 -6.81 5.80 -39.89
N ARG A 864 -5.98 6.84 -39.72
CA ARG A 864 -4.74 7.05 -40.49
C ARG A 864 -3.52 7.15 -39.57
N GLY A 865 -2.32 6.89 -40.12
CA GLY A 865 -1.06 7.04 -39.39
C GLY A 865 -0.94 6.12 -38.17
N ALA A 866 -0.44 6.67 -37.05
CA ALA A 866 -0.18 5.92 -35.83
C ALA A 866 -1.45 5.30 -35.21
N GLY A 867 -2.60 5.98 -35.28
CA GLY A 867 -3.86 5.46 -34.76
C GLY A 867 -4.31 4.17 -35.46
N ALA A 868 -4.10 4.06 -36.77
CA ALA A 868 -4.43 2.86 -37.53
C ALA A 868 -3.52 1.67 -37.17
N PHE A 869 -2.24 1.95 -36.92
CA PHE A 869 -1.28 0.92 -36.49
C PHE A 869 -1.63 0.40 -35.10
N ILE A 870 -1.89 1.30 -34.15
CA ILE A 870 -2.32 0.96 -32.78
C ILE A 870 -3.62 0.14 -32.86
N GLY A 871 -4.64 0.62 -33.57
CA GLY A 871 -5.92 -0.08 -33.71
C GLY A 871 -5.79 -1.51 -34.27
N ARG A 872 -4.85 -1.80 -35.18
CA ARG A 872 -4.67 -3.16 -35.73
C ARG A 872 -4.03 -4.14 -34.75
N ILE A 873 -3.12 -3.68 -33.90
CA ILE A 873 -2.38 -4.53 -32.96
C ILE A 873 -3.11 -4.64 -31.62
N TYR A 874 -3.85 -3.60 -31.24
CA TYR A 874 -4.40 -3.50 -29.90
C TYR A 874 -5.47 -4.57 -29.62
N PRO A 875 -5.37 -5.34 -28.52
CA PRO A 875 -6.29 -6.46 -28.22
C PRO A 875 -7.77 -6.05 -28.16
N ALA A 876 -8.07 -4.85 -27.68
CA ALA A 876 -9.45 -4.37 -27.55
C ALA A 876 -10.18 -4.33 -28.90
N THR A 877 -9.48 -4.04 -30.00
CA THR A 877 -10.07 -3.97 -31.35
C THR A 877 -10.68 -5.30 -31.75
N HIS A 878 -9.93 -6.37 -31.52
CA HIS A 878 -10.33 -7.73 -31.91
C HIS A 878 -11.48 -8.22 -31.04
N PHE A 879 -11.44 -7.92 -29.74
CA PHE A 879 -12.53 -8.27 -28.82
C PHE A 879 -13.81 -7.44 -29.05
N VAL A 880 -13.70 -6.15 -29.40
CA VAL A 880 -14.85 -5.31 -29.84
C VAL A 880 -15.51 -5.90 -31.09
N THR A 881 -14.71 -6.36 -32.05
CA THR A 881 -15.19 -7.00 -33.28
C THR A 881 -15.95 -8.29 -32.97
N ILE A 882 -15.42 -9.13 -32.08
CA ILE A 882 -16.08 -10.36 -31.62
C ILE A 882 -17.37 -10.02 -30.88
N SER A 883 -17.33 -9.10 -29.92
CA SER A 883 -18.48 -8.67 -29.11
C SER A 883 -19.64 -8.19 -29.98
N ARG A 884 -19.41 -7.22 -30.87
CA ARG A 884 -20.44 -6.75 -31.82
C ARG A 884 -20.90 -7.86 -32.77
N GLY A 885 -20.00 -8.75 -33.18
CA GLY A 885 -20.30 -9.89 -34.04
C GLY A 885 -21.25 -10.90 -33.41
N THR A 886 -21.04 -11.24 -32.13
CA THR A 886 -21.86 -12.22 -31.41
C THR A 886 -23.19 -11.64 -30.90
N PHE A 887 -23.23 -10.36 -30.54
CA PHE A 887 -24.50 -9.72 -30.17
C PHE A 887 -25.37 -9.45 -31.40
N SER A 888 -24.85 -8.70 -32.38
CA SER A 888 -25.69 -8.13 -33.44
C SER A 888 -25.71 -8.91 -34.75
N LYS A 889 -24.71 -9.75 -35.06
CA LYS A 889 -24.54 -10.37 -36.39
C LYS A 889 -24.72 -11.90 -36.42
N GLY A 890 -24.88 -12.55 -35.28
CA GLY A 890 -25.05 -14.01 -35.21
C GLY A 890 -23.79 -14.83 -35.52
N LEU A 891 -22.60 -14.21 -35.43
CA LEU A 891 -21.36 -14.85 -35.86
C LEU A 891 -20.89 -15.94 -34.88
N GLY A 892 -20.33 -17.02 -35.44
CA GLY A 892 -19.72 -18.11 -34.69
C GLY A 892 -18.18 -18.07 -34.73
N LEU A 893 -17.55 -19.14 -34.20
CA LEU A 893 -16.10 -19.25 -34.12
C LEU A 893 -15.42 -19.22 -35.50
N ALA A 894 -16.00 -19.89 -36.50
CA ALA A 894 -15.45 -19.95 -37.85
C ALA A 894 -15.40 -18.57 -38.52
N ASP A 895 -16.44 -17.76 -38.33
CA ASP A 895 -16.55 -16.42 -38.92
C ASP A 895 -15.58 -15.42 -38.28
N LEU A 896 -15.22 -15.65 -37.01
CA LEU A 896 -14.43 -14.73 -36.20
C LEU A 896 -12.99 -15.21 -35.98
N ALA A 897 -12.57 -16.30 -36.60
CA ALA A 897 -11.24 -16.90 -36.41
C ALA A 897 -10.09 -15.90 -36.61
N GLY A 898 -10.23 -14.96 -37.55
CA GLY A 898 -9.24 -13.89 -37.80
C GLY A 898 -9.01 -12.96 -36.61
N SER A 899 -10.02 -12.75 -35.76
CA SER A 899 -9.91 -11.91 -34.56
C SER A 899 -9.36 -12.66 -33.34
N PHE A 900 -9.34 -13.99 -33.36
CA PHE A 900 -8.76 -14.79 -32.27
C PHE A 900 -7.23 -14.81 -32.30
N PHE A 901 -6.63 -14.86 -33.49
CA PHE A 901 -5.17 -14.98 -33.62
C PHE A 901 -4.39 -13.85 -32.92
N PRO A 902 -4.76 -12.56 -33.07
CA PRO A 902 -4.09 -11.46 -32.34
C PRO A 902 -4.25 -11.56 -30.82
N LEU A 903 -5.41 -12.03 -30.33
CA LEU A 903 -5.64 -12.23 -28.90
C LEU A 903 -4.76 -13.36 -28.34
N ILE A 904 -4.66 -14.49 -29.06
CA ILE A 904 -3.80 -15.61 -28.69
C ILE A 904 -2.34 -15.19 -28.65
N LEU A 905 -1.89 -14.39 -29.63
CA LEU A 905 -0.51 -13.90 -29.69
C LEU A 905 -0.21 -12.86 -28.61
N ALA A 906 -1.17 -12.01 -28.26
CA ALA A 906 -0.98 -10.96 -27.25
C ALA A 906 -0.71 -11.52 -25.85
N VAL A 907 -1.32 -12.66 -25.48
CA VAL A 907 -1.13 -13.31 -24.15
C VAL A 907 0.35 -13.58 -23.84
N PRO A 908 1.08 -14.40 -24.62
CA PRO A 908 2.48 -14.68 -24.33
C PRO A 908 3.38 -13.45 -24.50
N VAL A 909 3.10 -12.57 -25.45
CA VAL A 909 3.92 -11.36 -25.69
C VAL A 909 3.89 -10.42 -24.49
N VAL A 910 2.70 -10.05 -24.01
CA VAL A 910 2.55 -9.12 -22.87
C VAL A 910 3.08 -9.75 -21.58
N MET A 911 2.81 -11.04 -21.36
CA MET A 911 3.34 -11.76 -20.21
C MET A 911 4.87 -11.84 -20.22
N MET A 912 5.47 -12.17 -21.37
CA MET A 912 6.93 -12.27 -21.50
C MET A 912 7.61 -10.91 -21.29
N LEU A 913 7.03 -9.83 -21.82
CA LEU A 913 7.50 -8.47 -21.53
C LEU A 913 7.45 -8.16 -20.03
N GLY A 914 6.35 -8.52 -19.35
CA GLY A 914 6.22 -8.38 -17.91
C GLY A 914 7.31 -9.15 -17.14
N VAL A 915 7.61 -10.38 -17.55
CA VAL A 915 8.66 -11.22 -16.95
C VAL A 915 10.07 -10.64 -17.18
N LEU A 916 10.34 -10.12 -18.37
CA LEU A 916 11.64 -9.53 -18.71
C LEU A 916 11.91 -8.24 -17.93
N LEU A 917 10.87 -7.42 -17.74
CA LEU A 917 10.94 -6.13 -17.06
C LEU A 917 10.87 -6.24 -15.53
N LEU A 918 10.24 -7.29 -15.00
CA LEU A 918 10.21 -7.54 -13.56
C LEU A 918 11.62 -7.89 -13.05
N SER A 919 12.16 -7.07 -12.15
CA SER A 919 13.43 -7.38 -11.48
C SER A 919 13.24 -8.48 -10.42
N LYS A 920 14.19 -9.41 -10.34
CA LYS A 920 14.24 -10.46 -9.29
C LYS A 920 15.05 -10.03 -8.05
N GLN A 921 15.61 -8.83 -8.09
CA GLN A 921 16.34 -8.20 -7.00
C GLN A 921 15.99 -6.72 -6.96
N GLU A 922 16.05 -6.11 -5.79
CA GLU A 922 15.97 -4.67 -5.66
C GLU A 922 17.22 -4.02 -6.27
N ARG A 923 17.07 -2.88 -6.96
CA ARG A 923 18.17 -2.15 -7.59
C ARG A 923 18.78 -1.12 -6.67
#